data_AF-A0ABD1G5B0-F1
#
_entry.id   AF-A0ABD1G5B0-F1
#
_cell.length_a   1.000
_cell.length_b   1.000
_cell.length_c   1.000
_cell.angle_alpha   90.00
_cell.angle_beta   90.00
_cell.angle_gamma   90.00
#
_symmetry.space_group_name_H-M   'P 1'
#
loop_
_entity.id
_entity.type
_entity.pdbx_description
1 polymer ?
#
loop_
_entity_poly.entity_id
_entity_poly.type
_entity_poly.pdbx_seq_one_letter_code
_entity_poly.pdbx_strand_id
1 'polypeptide(L)'
;MAGRDLVPATTKNPPLAGEKLPQGAKTTPVLSGGASTHNPLVDHRMHNPVTDHRANTPVADHSLRPSHELDHHVSNKPLSLRSGMTARGHPMSGERGFFSSDESALNKQIQATHAPDMEDINVRPVLAIIEDILRLARPSAEEHIATTALATTHGAQAHPHLDTSADKVPRGAYHDEKPYQTGYRDEKAYQPSYRDEKAYHNASYLESEIVKILAFPINKVSCEIVCKSSGGGESHQVTMDLLKSLASYTWDAKIVIAFAAFAINYGEFWLVEHLHTKNPLAKNIATLKDLPDTLAVAGGGELRKQFDAVIDLLTEILKVTHCIIEFKELPPLYISTQSPEITAATAHIPSAVYWSIRGLLVCASTLLNLIGGGHEFMTSTSASWEILNLAHKLKVILDHLQNQMKICKEIIERKKFEDAYIKFKRLLETAHIDNMRVLTELFRFREDQRPLYDGSRRTNEQLTVLKMKYVLLLISDLELPPEELHVLHIIHNERSVRHDYEVLWLPIMGHGSTMTEFDEKKFYDLRNSMPWYSADHPNLVNPVAIRYAHEELHFTHRPMLVVLDPHGKLSNHNALPMMWIWGAKAFPFTKDWERKLWDESDWNIELLADHIDPRIQEWINGNKVICLYGGDDIVWIRNFTAAARAAARSVGVTLEMLYVGKRNPREKVRQCHEAITRENLSHIFAPEYYDYVWYFWERLASMWNSKKQIGRTVEDDRIMKGILDLLTFDSSEKGWAVFSRGNYEITMGIGEKVLPVVERYAEWAYEVDHPDKFVPVVDKHLSGFHPDHHCHRLILPGQAGYIPETVVCTECGKMMDKFVMYRCCTD
;
A
#
# COMPACT_ATOMS: atom_id res chain seq x y z
N MET A 1 -16.79 4.60 -60.17
CA MET A 1 -16.77 3.53 -61.19
C MET A 1 -17.16 2.22 -60.50
N ALA A 2 -17.87 1.32 -61.20
CA ALA A 2 -18.31 -0.06 -60.89
C ALA A 2 -18.03 -0.66 -59.47
N GLY A 3 -18.95 -1.39 -58.81
CA GLY A 3 -20.27 -1.90 -59.19
C GLY A 3 -20.47 -3.37 -58.76
N ARG A 4 -21.74 -3.83 -58.66
CA ARG A 4 -22.24 -5.22 -58.37
C ARG A 4 -22.49 -5.66 -56.91
N ASP A 5 -23.72 -5.42 -56.46
CA ASP A 5 -24.81 -6.42 -56.33
C ASP A 5 -24.49 -7.93 -56.08
N LEU A 6 -25.09 -8.51 -55.02
CA LEU A 6 -26.09 -9.63 -55.02
C LEU A 6 -26.07 -10.54 -53.77
N VAL A 7 -27.13 -10.40 -52.94
CA VAL A 7 -28.08 -11.45 -52.45
C VAL A 7 -27.57 -12.67 -51.62
N PRO A 8 -28.30 -13.11 -50.55
CA PRO A 8 -27.84 -14.11 -49.58
C PRO A 8 -28.26 -15.55 -49.88
N ALA A 9 -27.68 -16.52 -49.15
CA ALA A 9 -28.04 -17.94 -49.20
C ALA A 9 -28.67 -18.45 -47.89
N THR A 10 -29.69 -19.28 -47.99
CA THR A 10 -30.51 -19.81 -46.89
C THR A 10 -30.47 -21.35 -46.82
N THR A 11 -30.50 -21.88 -45.59
CA THR A 11 -31.00 -23.22 -45.19
C THR A 11 -30.42 -24.50 -45.84
N LYS A 12 -29.93 -25.44 -45.01
CA LYS A 12 -30.57 -26.77 -44.75
C LYS A 12 -29.70 -27.72 -43.90
N ASN A 13 -30.36 -28.37 -42.93
CA ASN A 13 -30.01 -29.64 -42.26
C ASN A 13 -30.86 -30.78 -42.89
N PRO A 14 -30.76 -32.08 -42.49
CA PRO A 14 -29.68 -32.93 -41.95
C PRO A 14 -29.64 -34.26 -42.80
N PRO A 15 -29.64 -35.54 -42.30
CA PRO A 15 -29.06 -36.23 -41.12
C PRO A 15 -28.30 -37.57 -41.43
N LEU A 16 -27.66 -38.21 -40.42
CA LEU A 16 -27.83 -39.64 -39.97
C LEU A 16 -26.57 -40.38 -39.41
N ALA A 17 -26.85 -41.23 -38.41
CA ALA A 17 -26.11 -42.42 -37.89
C ALA A 17 -24.73 -42.23 -37.19
N GLY A 18 -24.40 -42.96 -36.12
CA GLY A 18 -25.22 -43.95 -35.37
C GLY A 18 -24.52 -44.58 -34.16
N GLU A 19 -25.35 -45.13 -33.26
CA GLU A 19 -25.15 -46.19 -32.25
C GLU A 19 -23.75 -46.54 -31.67
N LYS A 20 -23.67 -46.64 -30.32
CA LYS A 20 -23.55 -47.96 -29.64
C LYS A 20 -23.77 -47.92 -28.11
N LEU A 21 -24.58 -48.88 -27.63
CA LEU A 21 -24.61 -49.39 -26.25
C LEU A 21 -23.60 -50.57 -26.13
N PRO A 22 -23.15 -50.99 -24.91
CA PRO A 22 -23.94 -51.85 -24.00
C PRO A 22 -23.84 -51.43 -22.51
N GLN A 23 -24.74 -51.72 -21.56
CA GLN A 23 -25.56 -52.90 -21.17
C GLN A 23 -24.84 -54.01 -20.35
N GLY A 24 -25.32 -54.25 -19.12
CA GLY A 24 -25.02 -55.40 -18.24
C GLY A 24 -24.10 -55.09 -17.04
N ALA A 25 -24.29 -55.63 -15.82
CA ALA A 25 -25.39 -56.45 -15.29
C ALA A 25 -25.44 -56.40 -13.72
N LYS A 26 -26.48 -57.00 -13.13
CA LYS A 26 -26.81 -57.06 -11.69
C LYS A 26 -25.82 -57.87 -10.85
N THR A 27 -25.71 -57.57 -9.54
CA THR A 27 -25.68 -58.59 -8.47
C THR A 27 -25.96 -58.00 -7.07
N THR A 28 -26.78 -58.70 -6.27
CA THR A 28 -26.85 -58.64 -4.79
C THR A 28 -26.61 -60.06 -4.25
N PRO A 29 -25.99 -60.24 -3.07
CA PRO A 29 -26.69 -60.69 -1.85
C PRO A 29 -26.24 -59.91 -0.58
N VAL A 30 -27.08 -59.57 0.42
CA VAL A 30 -27.80 -60.36 1.46
C VAL A 30 -26.99 -60.72 2.74
N LEU A 31 -27.32 -59.99 3.82
CA LEU A 31 -27.43 -60.33 5.27
C LEU A 31 -26.35 -61.13 6.05
N SER A 32 -25.81 -60.46 7.09
CA SER A 32 -25.84 -60.85 8.52
C SER A 32 -25.44 -59.63 9.37
N GLY A 33 -25.81 -59.41 10.64
CA GLY A 33 -26.64 -60.17 11.57
C GLY A 33 -26.04 -60.14 12.99
N GLY A 34 -26.56 -59.32 13.92
CA GLY A 34 -26.11 -59.30 15.32
C GLY A 34 -26.56 -58.05 16.11
N ALA A 35 -27.12 -58.25 17.30
CA ALA A 35 -27.68 -57.18 18.14
C ALA A 35 -27.38 -57.38 19.64
N SER A 36 -27.17 -56.28 20.38
CA SER A 36 -27.39 -56.14 21.83
C SER A 36 -27.09 -54.68 22.23
N THR A 37 -28.06 -53.82 22.55
CA THR A 37 -28.71 -53.65 23.87
C THR A 37 -27.74 -53.51 25.06
N HIS A 38 -27.63 -52.31 25.64
CA HIS A 38 -27.83 -52.08 27.08
C HIS A 38 -27.90 -50.57 27.42
N ASN A 39 -29.05 -50.14 27.96
CA ASN A 39 -29.14 -48.96 28.84
C ASN A 39 -28.68 -49.38 30.26
N PRO A 40 -28.35 -48.42 31.12
CA PRO A 40 -29.27 -48.17 32.25
C PRO A 40 -29.58 -46.69 32.53
N LEU A 41 -30.77 -46.43 33.07
CA LEU A 41 -31.11 -45.19 33.79
C LEU A 41 -30.87 -45.37 35.30
N VAL A 42 -30.75 -44.26 36.03
CA VAL A 42 -31.58 -43.86 37.21
C VAL A 42 -30.80 -42.94 38.18
N ASP A 43 -31.27 -41.69 38.28
CA ASP A 43 -31.48 -40.84 39.47
C ASP A 43 -30.59 -40.95 40.75
N HIS A 44 -30.01 -39.83 41.23
CA HIS A 44 -30.59 -39.06 42.38
C HIS A 44 -29.80 -37.82 42.91
N ARG A 45 -30.58 -36.76 43.22
CA ARG A 45 -30.48 -35.77 44.33
C ARG A 45 -29.29 -34.79 44.52
N MET A 46 -29.60 -33.52 44.20
CA MET A 46 -29.69 -32.34 45.10
C MET A 46 -28.67 -32.07 46.24
N HIS A 47 -28.15 -30.83 46.25
CA HIS A 47 -28.29 -29.92 47.42
C HIS A 47 -28.28 -28.42 47.00
N ASN A 48 -29.13 -27.61 47.64
CA ASN A 48 -29.17 -26.14 47.61
C ASN A 48 -28.60 -25.58 48.93
N PRO A 49 -28.26 -24.27 48.99
CA PRO A 49 -29.06 -23.34 49.81
C PRO A 49 -29.62 -22.17 48.96
N VAL A 50 -30.86 -21.64 49.11
CA VAL A 50 -31.54 -21.08 50.30
C VAL A 50 -30.87 -19.75 50.74
N THR A 51 -31.46 -18.55 50.83
CA THR A 51 -32.83 -17.97 50.62
C THR A 51 -32.73 -16.41 50.77
N ASP A 52 -33.70 -15.49 50.54
CA ASP A 52 -35.12 -15.53 50.10
C ASP A 52 -35.66 -14.15 49.60
N HIS A 53 -36.95 -14.15 49.17
CA HIS A 53 -38.04 -13.14 49.37
C HIS A 53 -37.86 -11.64 48.97
N ARG A 54 -38.89 -10.89 48.54
CA ARG A 54 -40.28 -11.18 48.07
C ARG A 54 -40.90 -9.93 47.40
N ALA A 55 -41.89 -10.16 46.54
CA ALA A 55 -42.66 -9.23 45.69
C ALA A 55 -43.13 -7.88 46.28
N ASN A 56 -43.36 -6.88 45.40
CA ASN A 56 -44.71 -6.36 45.08
C ASN A 56 -44.74 -5.36 43.90
N THR A 57 -45.79 -5.45 43.07
CA THR A 57 -46.25 -4.46 42.06
C THR A 57 -47.50 -3.71 42.60
N PRO A 58 -48.28 -2.96 41.80
CA PRO A 58 -48.00 -1.63 41.23
C PRO A 58 -49.06 -0.56 41.64
N VAL A 59 -48.81 0.74 41.42
CA VAL A 59 -49.84 1.81 41.52
C VAL A 59 -49.63 2.88 40.42
N ALA A 60 -50.72 3.50 39.97
CA ALA A 60 -50.83 4.33 38.77
C ALA A 60 -51.00 5.86 39.03
N ASP A 61 -51.02 6.60 37.91
CA ASP A 61 -51.56 7.96 37.67
C ASP A 61 -51.04 9.19 38.45
N HIS A 62 -50.60 10.22 37.70
CA HIS A 62 -51.46 11.39 37.43
C HIS A 62 -50.86 12.43 36.43
N SER A 63 -51.57 12.62 35.32
CA SER A 63 -52.12 13.93 34.85
C SER A 63 -51.24 15.18 34.55
N LEU A 64 -51.36 15.62 33.28
CA LEU A 64 -51.60 17.00 32.79
C LEU A 64 -50.45 18.03 32.56
N ARG A 65 -50.33 18.40 31.26
CA ARG A 65 -49.91 19.70 30.65
C ARG A 65 -50.96 20.81 30.93
N PRO A 66 -50.83 22.07 30.43
CA PRO A 66 -49.67 22.86 29.98
C PRO A 66 -49.66 24.33 30.51
N SER A 67 -48.68 25.15 30.12
CA SER A 67 -48.86 26.61 29.95
C SER A 67 -47.88 27.19 28.91
N HIS A 68 -48.22 28.37 28.36
CA HIS A 68 -47.73 28.94 27.09
C HIS A 68 -47.31 30.41 27.30
N GLU A 69 -46.54 30.98 26.35
CA GLU A 69 -46.44 32.44 26.05
C GLU A 69 -45.76 33.36 27.10
N LEU A 70 -45.17 34.53 26.79
CA LEU A 70 -44.64 35.20 25.58
C LEU A 70 -43.66 36.30 26.12
N ASP A 71 -42.68 36.89 25.43
CA ASP A 71 -42.81 37.88 24.34
C ASP A 71 -41.42 38.33 23.81
N HIS A 72 -41.34 38.63 22.49
CA HIS A 72 -40.69 39.79 21.80
C HIS A 72 -39.40 40.50 22.36
N HIS A 73 -38.44 41.05 21.56
CA HIS A 73 -38.35 41.34 20.11
C HIS A 73 -36.90 41.79 19.67
N VAL A 74 -36.64 41.84 18.34
CA VAL A 74 -35.63 42.64 17.58
C VAL A 74 -34.21 42.08 17.28
N SER A 75 -34.05 41.59 16.04
CA SER A 75 -32.98 41.83 15.03
C SER A 75 -31.49 42.02 15.40
N ASN A 76 -30.63 41.14 14.85
CA ASN A 76 -29.59 41.59 13.90
C ASN A 76 -28.99 40.47 13.01
N LYS A 77 -28.31 40.87 11.93
CA LYS A 77 -27.85 40.06 10.78
C LYS A 77 -26.41 39.47 10.99
N PRO A 78 -25.80 38.71 10.05
CA PRO A 78 -25.33 37.35 10.34
C PRO A 78 -23.80 37.17 10.34
N LEU A 79 -23.31 36.14 11.03
CA LEU A 79 -21.96 35.61 10.84
C LEU A 79 -21.94 34.07 10.87
N SER A 80 -21.15 33.48 9.98
CA SER A 80 -20.98 32.03 9.83
C SER A 80 -20.23 31.41 11.01
N LEU A 81 -20.77 30.36 11.60
CA LEU A 81 -20.07 29.55 12.60
C LEU A 81 -19.67 28.19 12.01
N ARG A 82 -18.40 27.87 12.24
CA ARG A 82 -17.63 26.78 11.63
C ARG A 82 -17.58 25.62 12.62
N SER A 83 -18.17 24.47 12.28
CA SER A 83 -17.80 23.21 12.94
C SER A 83 -16.31 22.92 12.71
N GLY A 84 -15.58 22.27 13.61
CA GLY A 84 -16.02 21.64 14.84
C GLY A 84 -15.28 20.33 15.04
N MET A 85 -14.21 20.38 15.84
CA MET A 85 -13.53 19.23 16.47
C MET A 85 -12.81 18.22 15.55
N THR A 86 -11.53 18.49 15.28
CA THR A 86 -10.52 17.42 15.18
C THR A 86 -9.74 17.34 16.50
N ALA A 87 -9.18 16.16 16.80
CA ALA A 87 -8.64 15.82 18.10
C ALA A 87 -7.44 16.70 18.51
N ARG A 88 -7.30 16.94 19.82
CA ARG A 88 -6.16 17.63 20.43
C ARG A 88 -4.88 16.80 20.27
N GLY A 89 -4.12 17.04 19.21
CA GLY A 89 -2.69 16.77 19.24
C GLY A 89 -2.06 17.64 20.32
N HIS A 90 -1.45 17.02 21.34
CA HIS A 90 -0.66 17.76 22.33
C HIS A 90 0.49 18.46 21.60
N PRO A 91 0.70 19.78 21.77
CA PRO A 91 1.98 20.36 21.41
C PRO A 91 3.03 19.72 22.32
N MET A 92 4.13 19.25 21.73
CA MET A 92 5.28 18.75 22.48
C MET A 92 5.93 19.93 23.22
N SER A 93 5.42 20.21 24.42
CA SER A 93 5.99 21.17 25.35
C SER A 93 7.26 20.56 25.96
N GLY A 94 8.34 20.61 25.18
CA GLY A 94 9.64 20.01 25.48
C GLY A 94 10.85 20.91 25.19
N GLU A 95 10.66 22.04 24.48
CA GLU A 95 11.72 23.05 24.31
C GLU A 95 11.77 24.01 25.50
N ARG A 96 12.33 23.53 26.62
CA ARG A 96 12.82 24.40 27.69
C ARG A 96 14.30 24.14 27.96
N GLY A 97 15.14 25.00 27.39
CA GLY A 97 16.49 25.29 27.89
C GLY A 97 17.49 24.13 27.86
N PHE A 98 17.96 23.75 26.67
CA PHE A 98 19.09 22.81 26.53
C PHE A 98 20.47 23.46 26.79
N PHE A 99 20.53 24.80 26.86
CA PHE A 99 21.77 25.58 27.04
C PHE A 99 21.54 26.84 27.88
N SER A 100 22.61 27.41 28.46
CA SER A 100 22.53 28.65 29.25
C SER A 100 22.17 29.86 28.37
N SER A 101 21.68 30.94 28.99
CA SER A 101 21.53 32.25 28.35
C SER A 101 22.83 32.71 27.68
N ASP A 102 23.97 32.37 28.27
CA ASP A 102 25.31 32.72 27.78
C ASP A 102 25.66 32.03 26.46
N GLU A 103 25.17 30.81 26.22
CA GLU A 103 25.41 30.08 24.98
C GLU A 103 24.54 30.58 23.82
N SER A 104 23.35 31.11 24.10
CA SER A 104 22.58 31.87 23.10
C SER A 104 23.29 33.17 22.70
N ALA A 105 23.96 33.85 23.65
CA ALA A 105 24.78 35.02 23.36
C ALA A 105 26.02 34.65 22.53
N LEU A 106 26.72 33.57 22.91
CA LEU A 106 27.87 33.04 22.17
C LEU A 106 27.50 32.63 20.74
N ASN A 107 26.39 31.92 20.53
CA ASN A 107 25.97 31.51 19.17
C ASN A 107 25.69 32.73 18.26
N LYS A 108 25.13 33.82 18.81
CA LYS A 108 24.95 35.09 18.07
C LYS A 108 26.28 35.75 17.71
N GLN A 109 27.25 35.75 18.63
CA GLN A 109 28.61 36.26 18.34
C GLN A 109 29.30 35.44 17.25
N ILE A 110 29.20 34.12 17.30
CA ILE A 110 29.73 33.21 16.28
C ILE A 110 29.07 33.49 14.92
N GLN A 111 27.74 33.58 14.86
CA GLN A 111 27.00 33.90 13.64
C GLN A 111 27.41 35.25 13.04
N ALA A 112 27.69 36.27 13.86
CA ALA A 112 28.18 37.57 13.40
C ALA A 112 29.58 37.53 12.72
N THR A 113 30.32 36.42 12.81
CA THR A 113 31.57 36.22 12.05
C THR A 113 31.37 35.65 10.64
N HIS A 114 30.12 35.43 10.20
CA HIS A 114 29.82 34.78 8.93
C HIS A 114 29.24 35.75 7.91
N ALA A 115 29.94 35.91 6.80
CA ALA A 115 29.54 36.72 5.65
C ALA A 115 30.03 36.00 4.39
N PRO A 116 29.33 34.91 3.96
CA PRO A 116 29.78 34.12 2.83
C PRO A 116 29.60 34.89 1.52
N ASP A 117 30.68 35.00 0.74
CA ASP A 117 30.76 35.66 -0.57
C ASP A 117 31.30 34.73 -1.67
N MET A 118 31.99 33.64 -1.28
CA MET A 118 32.49 32.60 -2.17
C MET A 118 31.35 31.67 -2.64
N GLU A 119 31.42 31.22 -3.90
CA GLU A 119 30.55 30.16 -4.42
C GLU A 119 30.76 28.82 -3.68
N ASP A 120 29.80 27.92 -3.85
CA ASP A 120 29.70 26.70 -3.06
C ASP A 120 30.85 25.70 -3.33
N ILE A 121 31.73 25.52 -2.35
CA ILE A 121 32.92 24.65 -2.45
C ILE A 121 32.59 23.23 -2.01
N ASN A 122 32.90 22.24 -2.86
CA ASN A 122 32.85 20.82 -2.47
C ASN A 122 34.08 20.45 -1.63
N VAL A 123 33.91 20.33 -0.32
CA VAL A 123 35.01 20.10 0.64
C VAL A 123 35.42 18.64 0.82
N ARG A 124 34.65 17.68 0.27
CA ARG A 124 34.91 16.23 0.45
C ARG A 124 36.32 15.77 0.09
N PRO A 125 36.97 16.24 -1.01
CA PRO A 125 38.32 15.77 -1.37
C PRO A 125 39.36 16.15 -0.32
N VAL A 126 39.21 17.32 0.33
CA VAL A 126 40.10 17.74 1.42
C VAL A 126 39.80 16.94 2.69
N LEU A 127 38.54 16.63 2.99
CA LEU A 127 38.19 15.80 4.13
C LEU A 127 38.75 14.37 4.03
N ALA A 128 38.74 13.77 2.84
CA ALA A 128 39.36 12.46 2.61
C ALA A 128 40.88 12.48 2.89
N ILE A 129 41.59 13.56 2.53
CA ILE A 129 43.02 13.74 2.85
C ILE A 129 43.24 13.85 4.37
N ILE A 130 42.35 14.54 5.10
CA ILE A 130 42.40 14.61 6.57
C ILE A 130 42.24 13.22 7.19
N GLU A 131 41.27 12.43 6.73
CA GLU A 131 41.05 11.07 7.20
C GLU A 131 42.25 10.16 6.96
N ASP A 132 42.87 10.24 5.79
CA ASP A 132 44.09 9.49 5.48
C ASP A 132 45.25 9.88 6.39
N ILE A 133 45.45 11.19 6.66
CA ILE A 133 46.46 11.65 7.62
C ILE A 133 46.16 11.08 9.02
N LEU A 134 44.95 11.21 9.55
CA LEU A 134 44.57 10.71 10.88
C LEU A 134 44.59 9.17 11.01
N ARG A 135 44.45 8.46 9.89
CA ARG A 135 44.57 7.00 9.82
C ARG A 135 46.03 6.55 9.87
N LEU A 136 46.92 7.25 9.15
CA LEU A 136 48.35 6.90 9.01
C LEU A 136 49.21 7.43 10.17
N ALA A 137 48.85 8.56 10.75
CA ALA A 137 49.55 9.19 11.87
C ALA A 137 49.04 8.68 13.24
N ARG A 138 49.36 7.43 13.56
CA ARG A 138 49.02 6.76 14.82
C ARG A 138 50.24 6.10 15.47
N PRO A 139 50.35 6.06 16.80
CA PRO A 139 51.47 5.41 17.48
C PRO A 139 51.57 3.93 17.09
N SER A 140 52.75 3.53 16.59
CA SER A 140 53.01 2.16 16.17
C SER A 140 53.02 1.18 17.35
N ALA A 141 52.12 0.19 17.31
CA ALA A 141 52.12 -0.93 18.23
C ALA A 141 53.05 -2.04 17.69
N GLU A 142 54.19 -2.21 18.35
CA GLU A 142 55.06 -3.42 18.34
C GLU A 142 55.54 -3.96 16.97
N GLU A 143 56.72 -3.51 16.52
CA GLU A 143 57.56 -4.27 15.56
C GLU A 143 59.03 -4.36 16.03
N HIS A 144 59.32 -5.16 17.06
CA HIS A 144 60.69 -5.57 17.37
C HIS A 144 60.76 -7.01 17.92
N ILE A 145 61.04 -7.98 17.04
CA ILE A 145 61.82 -9.18 17.40
C ILE A 145 63.09 -9.15 16.55
N ALA A 146 64.24 -9.25 17.23
CA ALA A 146 65.54 -8.92 16.67
C ALA A 146 66.10 -10.02 15.77
N THR A 147 66.74 -9.62 14.67
CA THR A 147 67.56 -10.51 13.82
C THR A 147 69.05 -10.31 14.12
N THR A 148 69.66 -11.18 14.93
CA THR A 148 71.02 -11.76 14.68
C THR A 148 71.50 -12.65 15.81
N ALA A 149 71.79 -13.93 15.51
CA ALA A 149 73.10 -14.55 15.80
C ALA A 149 73.20 -16.00 15.24
N LEU A 150 74.37 -16.31 14.67
CA LEU A 150 75.04 -17.62 14.62
C LEU A 150 74.42 -18.80 13.82
N ALA A 151 74.85 -18.87 12.55
CA ALA A 151 75.67 -19.95 11.98
C ALA A 151 75.48 -21.44 12.40
N THR A 152 75.15 -22.26 11.38
CA THR A 152 75.63 -23.64 11.15
C THR A 152 75.65 -24.67 12.30
N THR A 153 74.79 -25.69 12.22
CA THR A 153 75.21 -27.10 11.98
C THR A 153 74.02 -28.04 11.73
N HIS A 154 74.26 -29.18 11.07
CA HIS A 154 73.26 -30.23 10.79
C HIS A 154 72.92 -31.06 12.04
N GLY A 155 71.67 -31.55 12.15
CA GLY A 155 71.37 -32.65 13.07
C GLY A 155 69.89 -33.02 13.32
N ALA A 156 69.39 -34.03 12.58
CA ALA A 156 68.42 -35.05 13.00
C ALA A 156 66.94 -34.71 13.38
N GLN A 157 66.02 -35.53 12.80
CA GLN A 157 64.71 -35.97 13.31
C GLN A 157 63.58 -34.93 13.52
N ALA A 158 62.29 -35.21 13.26
CA ALA A 158 61.64 -36.23 12.44
C ALA A 158 60.18 -35.78 12.15
N HIS A 159 59.64 -36.07 10.97
CA HIS A 159 58.19 -36.01 10.71
C HIS A 159 57.60 -37.42 10.63
N PRO A 160 56.37 -37.68 11.15
CA PRO A 160 55.66 -38.91 10.88
C PRO A 160 55.13 -38.95 9.44
N HIS A 161 55.02 -40.17 8.90
CA HIS A 161 54.48 -40.49 7.58
C HIS A 161 53.10 -39.86 7.30
N LEU A 162 52.87 -39.47 6.04
CA LEU A 162 51.91 -40.21 5.19
C LEU A 162 52.18 -39.94 3.69
N ASP A 163 52.09 -41.02 2.92
CA ASP A 163 52.42 -41.17 1.49
C ASP A 163 51.43 -40.38 0.57
N THR A 164 51.64 -40.16 -0.74
CA THR A 164 52.24 -41.05 -1.76
C THR A 164 52.61 -40.30 -3.07
N SER A 165 53.71 -40.70 -3.73
CA SER A 165 53.95 -40.79 -5.20
C SER A 165 53.45 -39.67 -6.17
N ALA A 166 54.33 -38.82 -6.70
CA ALA A 166 55.01 -38.92 -8.03
C ALA A 166 54.15 -38.43 -9.25
N ASP A 167 54.69 -37.88 -10.37
CA ASP A 167 56.04 -38.10 -10.94
C ASP A 167 56.62 -36.92 -11.79
N LYS A 168 57.95 -36.90 -11.84
CA LYS A 168 58.98 -36.26 -12.70
C LYS A 168 58.67 -35.20 -13.81
N VAL A 169 59.30 -34.04 -13.59
CA VAL A 169 60.02 -33.11 -14.52
C VAL A 169 61.15 -33.89 -15.28
N PRO A 170 61.59 -33.59 -16.55
CA PRO A 170 62.55 -32.47 -16.79
C PRO A 170 62.81 -31.84 -18.20
N ARG A 171 63.31 -30.57 -18.15
CA ARG A 171 64.24 -29.86 -19.09
C ARG A 171 63.73 -29.63 -20.53
N GLY A 172 64.08 -28.55 -21.25
CA GLY A 172 64.88 -27.32 -21.05
C GLY A 172 64.55 -26.38 -22.25
N ALA A 173 65.35 -25.47 -22.81
CA ALA A 173 66.59 -24.78 -22.42
C ALA A 173 66.84 -23.63 -23.45
N TYR A 174 67.21 -22.43 -22.98
CA TYR A 174 67.90 -21.31 -23.70
C TYR A 174 67.33 -20.59 -24.95
N HIS A 175 67.80 -19.33 -25.04
CA HIS A 175 68.05 -18.44 -26.20
C HIS A 175 67.06 -17.33 -26.60
N ASP A 176 67.52 -16.10 -26.35
CA ASP A 176 67.25 -14.87 -27.11
C ASP A 176 67.45 -15.05 -28.64
N GLU A 177 66.65 -14.36 -29.47
CA GLU A 177 67.01 -13.08 -30.11
C GLU A 177 65.87 -12.54 -31.01
N LYS A 178 65.97 -11.25 -31.38
CA LYS A 178 65.04 -10.46 -32.25
C LYS A 178 65.36 -10.79 -33.76
N PRO A 179 64.73 -10.21 -34.85
CA PRO A 179 63.93 -8.96 -34.90
C PRO A 179 62.88 -8.75 -36.05
N TYR A 180 62.35 -7.51 -36.12
CA TYR A 180 61.84 -6.72 -37.27
C TYR A 180 60.70 -7.17 -38.23
N GLN A 181 59.60 -6.38 -38.16
CA GLN A 181 58.89 -5.64 -39.25
C GLN A 181 57.95 -6.29 -40.29
N THR A 182 56.68 -5.83 -40.19
CA THR A 182 55.75 -5.35 -41.25
C THR A 182 55.22 -6.27 -42.35
N GLY A 183 53.89 -6.44 -42.37
CA GLY A 183 53.09 -6.85 -43.53
C GLY A 183 51.60 -6.59 -43.30
N TYR A 184 50.96 -5.77 -44.13
CA TYR A 184 49.55 -5.36 -44.00
C TYR A 184 48.56 -6.48 -44.36
N ARG A 185 47.44 -6.62 -43.63
CA ARG A 185 46.09 -6.43 -44.22
C ARG A 185 44.94 -6.29 -43.22
N ASP A 186 43.92 -5.56 -43.69
CA ASP A 186 42.61 -5.23 -43.12
C ASP A 186 41.94 -6.24 -42.17
N GLU A 187 41.44 -5.74 -41.04
CA GLU A 187 40.18 -6.24 -40.47
C GLU A 187 39.37 -5.10 -39.82
N LYS A 188 38.03 -5.21 -39.87
CA LYS A 188 37.12 -4.07 -39.67
C LYS A 188 36.80 -3.80 -38.19
N ALA A 189 36.72 -2.51 -37.89
CA ALA A 189 36.36 -1.90 -36.62
C ALA A 189 35.26 -2.64 -35.81
N TYR A 190 35.60 -2.91 -34.55
CA TYR A 190 34.65 -2.94 -33.43
C TYR A 190 35.11 -1.88 -32.43
N GLN A 191 34.36 -0.78 -32.30
CA GLN A 191 34.69 0.32 -31.38
C GLN A 191 33.92 0.16 -30.07
N PRO A 192 34.60 0.00 -28.92
CA PRO A 192 34.02 0.33 -27.63
C PRO A 192 33.72 1.83 -27.58
N SER A 193 32.59 2.22 -26.99
CA SER A 193 32.15 3.60 -26.97
C SER A 193 33.02 4.49 -26.07
N TYR A 194 33.68 5.47 -26.66
CA TYR A 194 34.33 6.58 -25.95
C TYR A 194 33.30 7.41 -25.15
N ARG A 195 33.01 7.04 -23.90
CA ARG A 195 32.28 7.90 -22.97
C ARG A 195 32.70 7.83 -21.49
N ASP A 196 33.16 6.69 -20.98
CA ASP A 196 33.41 6.55 -19.53
C ASP A 196 34.78 7.05 -19.04
N GLU A 197 35.85 6.98 -19.83
CA GLU A 197 37.19 7.43 -19.38
C GLU A 197 37.24 8.94 -19.07
N LYS A 198 36.41 9.75 -19.74
CA LYS A 198 36.31 11.20 -19.49
C LYS A 198 35.66 11.54 -18.15
N ALA A 199 34.81 10.68 -17.61
CA ALA A 199 34.18 10.92 -16.31
C ALA A 199 35.19 10.77 -15.16
N TYR A 200 35.97 9.68 -15.18
CA TYR A 200 37.01 9.41 -14.17
C TYR A 200 38.15 10.44 -14.20
N HIS A 201 38.59 10.86 -15.39
CA HIS A 201 39.63 11.91 -15.49
C HIS A 201 39.13 13.29 -15.05
N ASN A 202 37.88 13.66 -15.34
CA ASN A 202 37.32 14.94 -14.89
C ASN A 202 37.15 15.00 -13.36
N ALA A 203 36.70 13.91 -12.72
CA ALA A 203 36.54 13.86 -11.26
C ALA A 203 37.89 14.07 -10.53
N SER A 204 38.91 13.29 -10.90
CA SER A 204 40.25 13.39 -10.30
C SER A 204 40.91 14.76 -10.56
N TYR A 205 40.64 15.39 -11.71
CA TYR A 205 41.13 16.74 -12.01
C TYR A 205 40.49 17.81 -11.11
N LEU A 206 39.16 17.78 -10.95
CA LEU A 206 38.40 18.67 -10.07
C LEU A 206 38.80 18.51 -8.58
N GLU A 207 39.03 17.27 -8.13
CA GLU A 207 39.55 16.98 -6.79
C GLU A 207 40.92 17.64 -6.56
N SER A 208 41.83 17.57 -7.52
CA SER A 208 43.15 18.22 -7.47
C SER A 208 43.05 19.76 -7.50
N GLU A 209 42.05 20.31 -8.17
CA GLU A 209 41.86 21.76 -8.32
C GLU A 209 41.32 22.41 -7.03
N ILE A 210 40.36 21.76 -6.34
CA ILE A 210 39.83 22.22 -5.05
C ILE A 210 40.93 22.26 -3.98
N VAL A 211 41.79 21.23 -3.93
CA VAL A 211 42.94 21.19 -3.00
C VAL A 211 43.89 22.38 -3.24
N LYS A 212 44.12 22.77 -4.50
CA LYS A 212 44.96 23.95 -4.84
C LYS A 212 44.30 25.27 -4.43
N ILE A 213 42.99 25.42 -4.63
CA ILE A 213 42.24 26.61 -4.21
C ILE A 213 42.33 26.80 -2.69
N LEU A 214 42.15 25.71 -1.94
CA LEU A 214 42.18 25.75 -0.46
C LEU A 214 43.59 25.71 0.14
N ALA A 215 44.64 25.41 -0.64
CA ALA A 215 46.01 25.31 -0.14
C ALA A 215 46.52 26.60 0.54
N PHE A 216 46.24 27.79 -0.01
CA PHE A 216 46.67 29.04 0.62
C PHE A 216 45.91 29.33 1.93
N PRO A 217 44.56 29.26 1.99
CA PRO A 217 43.80 29.32 3.25
C PRO A 217 44.28 28.31 4.30
N ILE A 218 44.48 27.05 3.93
CA ILE A 218 44.91 25.97 4.83
C ILE A 218 46.31 26.27 5.41
N ASN A 219 47.28 26.65 4.57
CA ASN A 219 48.64 26.98 5.05
C ASN A 219 48.65 28.23 5.94
N LYS A 220 47.85 29.26 5.60
CA LYS A 220 47.70 30.46 6.43
C LYS A 220 47.14 30.10 7.82
N VAL A 221 46.05 29.34 7.87
CA VAL A 221 45.44 28.90 9.14
C VAL A 221 46.39 27.99 9.93
N SER A 222 47.17 27.13 9.25
CA SER A 222 48.18 26.27 9.89
C SER A 222 49.23 27.10 10.63
N CYS A 223 49.79 28.12 9.96
CA CYS A 223 50.74 29.06 10.58
C CYS A 223 50.10 29.82 11.76
N GLU A 224 48.84 30.26 11.62
CA GLU A 224 48.13 30.94 12.71
C GLU A 224 47.88 30.04 13.91
N ILE A 225 47.52 28.76 13.70
CA ILE A 225 47.34 27.77 14.77
C ILE A 225 48.64 27.61 15.57
N VAL A 226 49.78 27.39 14.90
CA VAL A 226 51.09 27.19 15.57
C VAL A 226 51.52 28.44 16.34
N CYS A 227 51.50 29.61 15.68
CA CYS A 227 51.95 30.86 16.29
C CYS A 227 51.08 31.31 17.47
N LYS A 228 49.75 31.16 17.37
CA LYS A 228 48.83 31.62 18.43
C LYS A 228 48.75 30.64 19.60
N SER A 229 48.89 29.33 19.36
CA SER A 229 48.95 28.31 20.43
C SER A 229 50.24 28.44 21.26
N SER A 230 51.35 28.82 20.63
CA SER A 230 52.64 29.06 21.31
C SER A 230 52.68 30.35 22.14
N GLY A 231 51.78 31.30 21.87
CA GLY A 231 51.78 32.64 22.49
C GLY A 231 50.96 32.77 23.77
N GLY A 232 50.38 31.67 24.29
CA GLY A 232 49.54 31.71 25.51
C GLY A 232 48.22 32.49 25.35
N GLY A 233 47.75 32.71 24.12
CA GLY A 233 46.51 33.45 23.85
C GLY A 233 45.26 32.68 24.28
N GLU A 234 44.22 33.40 24.71
CA GLU A 234 42.94 32.79 25.10
C GLU A 234 42.30 32.03 23.92
N SER A 235 42.00 30.74 24.12
CA SER A 235 41.51 29.85 23.04
C SER A 235 40.22 30.35 22.38
N HIS A 236 39.36 31.04 23.14
CA HIS A 236 38.15 31.69 22.64
C HIS A 236 38.48 32.78 21.60
N GLN A 237 39.37 33.71 21.93
CA GLN A 237 39.75 34.81 21.04
C GLN A 237 40.40 34.30 19.75
N VAL A 238 41.31 33.32 19.87
CA VAL A 238 41.95 32.67 18.70
C VAL A 238 40.91 32.01 17.79
N THR A 239 39.94 31.29 18.36
CA THR A 239 38.84 30.68 17.60
C THR A 239 37.99 31.72 16.87
N MET A 240 37.64 32.82 17.54
CA MET A 240 36.84 33.90 16.95
C MET A 240 37.57 34.65 15.83
N ASP A 241 38.88 34.83 15.95
CA ASP A 241 39.67 35.48 14.90
C ASP A 241 39.90 34.58 13.69
N LEU A 242 40.08 33.27 13.88
CA LEU A 242 40.07 32.30 12.77
C LEU A 242 38.72 32.31 12.03
N LEU A 243 37.60 32.29 12.76
CA LEU A 243 36.26 32.35 12.17
C LEU A 243 36.03 33.63 11.33
N LYS A 244 36.51 34.79 11.80
CA LYS A 244 36.50 36.05 11.02
C LYS A 244 37.43 35.99 9.81
N SER A 245 38.61 35.37 9.94
CA SER A 245 39.56 35.24 8.83
C SER A 245 39.03 34.36 7.69
N LEU A 246 38.09 33.48 8.01
CA LEU A 246 37.37 32.60 7.09
C LEU A 246 35.91 33.04 6.87
N ALA A 247 35.55 34.31 7.14
CA ALA A 247 34.16 34.78 7.13
C ALA A 247 33.40 34.49 5.83
N SER A 248 34.14 34.59 4.71
CA SER A 248 33.79 34.32 3.30
C SER A 248 33.39 32.88 2.99
N TYR A 249 33.82 31.92 3.81
CA TYR A 249 33.58 30.50 3.61
C TYR A 249 32.28 30.04 4.29
N THR A 250 31.63 29.04 3.70
CA THR A 250 30.52 28.29 4.31
C THR A 250 30.98 27.55 5.57
N TRP A 251 30.04 27.17 6.44
CA TRP A 251 30.37 26.53 7.73
C TRP A 251 31.14 25.21 7.59
N ASP A 252 30.82 24.40 6.59
CA ASP A 252 31.55 23.16 6.24
C ASP A 252 32.97 23.45 5.73
N ALA A 253 33.17 24.48 4.90
CA ALA A 253 34.49 24.89 4.46
C ALA A 253 35.33 25.47 5.59
N LYS A 254 34.74 26.26 6.50
CA LYS A 254 35.41 26.77 7.72
C LYS A 254 35.99 25.64 8.57
N ILE A 255 35.19 24.60 8.87
CA ILE A 255 35.66 23.46 9.68
C ILE A 255 36.69 22.62 8.92
N VAL A 256 36.49 22.32 7.62
CA VAL A 256 37.44 21.51 6.85
C VAL A 256 38.78 22.23 6.63
N ILE A 257 38.79 23.55 6.38
CA ILE A 257 40.04 24.33 6.26
C ILE A 257 40.81 24.31 7.58
N ALA A 258 40.14 24.54 8.72
CA ALA A 258 40.77 24.50 10.04
C ALA A 258 41.27 23.09 10.40
N PHE A 259 40.52 22.05 10.03
CA PHE A 259 40.88 20.67 10.31
C PHE A 259 42.03 20.19 9.41
N ALA A 260 42.08 20.59 8.14
CA ALA A 260 43.24 20.38 7.27
C ALA A 260 44.50 21.09 7.79
N ALA A 261 44.35 22.33 8.26
CA ALA A 261 45.43 23.09 8.86
C ALA A 261 45.99 22.42 10.14
N PHE A 262 45.11 21.88 10.99
CA PHE A 262 45.53 21.04 12.11
C PHE A 262 46.19 19.73 11.64
N ALA A 263 45.61 19.06 10.64
CA ALA A 263 46.09 17.76 10.14
C ALA A 263 47.51 17.84 9.56
N ILE A 264 47.90 18.96 8.94
CA ILE A 264 49.29 19.20 8.53
C ILE A 264 50.24 19.11 9.74
N ASN A 265 49.95 19.86 10.80
CA ASN A 265 50.77 19.89 12.02
C ASN A 265 50.80 18.52 12.73
N TYR A 266 49.66 17.85 12.81
CA TYR A 266 49.52 16.50 13.36
C TYR A 266 50.34 15.47 12.55
N GLY A 267 50.23 15.52 11.21
CA GLY A 267 50.94 14.64 10.29
C GLY A 267 52.45 14.88 10.32
N GLU A 268 52.91 16.14 10.34
CA GLU A 268 54.34 16.47 10.45
C GLU A 268 54.96 15.96 11.76
N PHE A 269 54.24 16.07 12.89
CA PHE A 269 54.69 15.54 14.18
C PHE A 269 54.92 14.03 14.09
N TRP A 270 53.89 13.26 13.67
CA TRP A 270 53.99 11.81 13.58
C TRP A 270 54.93 11.32 12.47
N LEU A 271 55.12 12.09 11.39
CA LEU A 271 56.07 11.77 10.33
C LEU A 271 57.52 11.89 10.82
N VAL A 272 57.83 12.94 11.59
CA VAL A 272 59.14 13.08 12.25
C VAL A 272 59.32 11.96 13.27
N GLU A 273 58.32 11.71 14.11
CA GLU A 273 58.38 10.66 15.15
C GLU A 273 58.61 9.27 14.56
N HIS A 274 57.85 8.85 13.54
CA HIS A 274 58.02 7.52 12.93
C HIS A 274 59.32 7.35 12.15
N LEU A 275 60.00 8.44 11.78
CA LEU A 275 61.21 8.41 10.94
C LEU A 275 62.50 8.84 11.65
N HIS A 276 62.46 9.40 12.87
CA HIS A 276 63.67 9.91 13.55
C HIS A 276 64.73 8.82 13.77
N THR A 277 64.32 7.57 13.95
CA THR A 277 65.22 6.40 14.08
C THR A 277 65.79 5.89 12.75
N LYS A 278 65.13 6.20 11.61
CA LYS A 278 65.41 5.64 10.28
C LYS A 278 65.97 6.65 9.27
N ASN A 279 65.79 7.95 9.50
CA ASN A 279 66.12 9.01 8.55
C ASN A 279 66.91 10.15 9.25
N PRO A 280 68.13 10.50 8.80
CA PRO A 280 68.95 11.53 9.44
C PRO A 280 68.34 12.94 9.37
N LEU A 281 67.51 13.25 8.37
CA LEU A 281 66.78 14.52 8.31
C LEU A 281 65.72 14.58 9.41
N ALA A 282 64.92 13.52 9.55
CA ALA A 282 63.93 13.43 10.62
C ALA A 282 64.59 13.46 12.00
N LYS A 283 65.74 12.80 12.18
CA LYS A 283 66.53 12.87 13.41
C LYS A 283 66.98 14.31 13.75
N ASN A 284 67.52 15.03 12.77
CA ASN A 284 67.93 16.43 12.97
C ASN A 284 66.74 17.34 13.30
N ILE A 285 65.59 17.14 12.64
CA ILE A 285 64.36 17.88 12.94
C ILE A 285 63.86 17.54 14.36
N ALA A 286 63.87 16.27 14.76
CA ALA A 286 63.50 15.84 16.10
C ALA A 286 64.39 16.46 17.18
N THR A 287 65.71 16.49 16.94
CA THR A 287 66.70 17.11 17.83
C THR A 287 66.47 18.62 17.98
N LEU A 288 66.13 19.33 16.90
CA LEU A 288 65.81 20.77 16.93
C LEU A 288 64.44 21.08 17.53
N LYS A 289 63.52 20.12 17.49
CA LYS A 289 62.18 20.16 18.11
C LYS A 289 62.16 19.59 19.53
N ASP A 290 63.33 19.34 20.16
CA ASP A 290 63.49 18.75 21.50
C ASP A 290 62.51 17.58 21.78
N LEU A 291 62.26 16.76 20.76
CA LEU A 291 61.31 15.66 20.83
C LEU A 291 61.85 14.61 21.81
N PRO A 292 61.08 14.20 22.85
CA PRO A 292 61.59 13.26 23.83
C PRO A 292 61.92 11.90 23.19
N ASP A 293 63.20 11.49 23.25
CA ASP A 293 63.69 10.12 22.93
C ASP A 293 62.92 9.01 23.71
N THR A 294 62.09 9.41 24.67
CA THR A 294 61.35 8.55 25.59
C THR A 294 59.99 8.07 25.08
N LEU A 295 59.50 8.43 23.89
CA LEU A 295 58.30 7.79 23.34
C LEU A 295 58.47 6.25 23.17
N ALA A 296 59.72 5.79 22.96
CA ALA A 296 60.07 4.37 22.89
C ALA A 296 60.43 3.71 24.24
N VAL A 297 60.61 4.48 25.32
CA VAL A 297 61.16 3.98 26.62
C VAL A 297 60.22 4.27 27.80
N ALA A 298 59.36 5.27 27.71
CA ALA A 298 58.39 5.60 28.75
C ALA A 298 57.16 4.71 28.65
N GLY A 299 57.13 3.67 29.48
CA GLY A 299 55.89 3.01 29.93
C GLY A 299 55.00 3.93 30.80
N GLY A 300 54.86 5.20 30.41
CA GLY A 300 54.03 6.20 31.08
C GLY A 300 52.60 6.13 30.58
N GLY A 301 51.76 5.36 31.27
CA GLY A 301 50.34 5.20 30.91
C GLY A 301 49.56 6.51 30.82
N GLU A 302 50.05 7.62 31.40
CA GLU A 302 49.41 8.93 31.33
C GLU A 302 49.61 9.64 29.99
N LEU A 303 50.80 9.57 29.39
CA LEU A 303 51.06 10.18 28.07
C LEU A 303 50.23 9.48 26.98
N ARG A 304 50.10 8.15 27.07
CA ARG A 304 49.25 7.37 26.16
C ARG A 304 47.79 7.77 26.26
N LYS A 305 47.23 7.90 27.48
CA LYS A 305 45.86 8.40 27.70
C LYS A 305 45.62 9.79 27.09
N GLN A 306 46.63 10.67 27.12
CA GLN A 306 46.52 11.99 26.51
C GLN A 306 46.43 11.91 24.98
N PHE A 307 47.22 11.06 24.33
CA PHE A 307 47.07 10.79 22.89
C PHE A 307 45.75 10.12 22.56
N ASP A 308 45.30 9.14 23.36
CA ASP A 308 44.00 8.48 23.19
C ASP A 308 42.85 9.52 23.28
N ALA A 309 42.89 10.42 24.28
CA ALA A 309 41.90 11.49 24.43
C ALA A 309 41.93 12.52 23.27
N VAL A 310 43.10 12.81 22.70
CA VAL A 310 43.21 13.63 21.47
C VAL A 310 42.59 12.90 20.28
N ILE A 311 42.87 11.60 20.10
CA ILE A 311 42.29 10.78 19.03
C ILE A 311 40.76 10.70 19.15
N ASP A 312 40.23 10.55 20.37
CA ASP A 312 38.78 10.57 20.63
C ASP A 312 38.16 11.92 20.26
N LEU A 313 38.77 13.05 20.67
CA LEU A 313 38.29 14.39 20.31
C LEU A 313 38.33 14.62 18.79
N LEU A 314 39.42 14.25 18.11
CA LEU A 314 39.53 14.34 16.65
C LEU A 314 38.50 13.45 15.93
N THR A 315 38.17 12.30 16.50
CA THR A 315 37.13 11.39 15.99
C THR A 315 35.73 12.00 16.11
N GLU A 316 35.41 12.67 17.22
CA GLU A 316 34.13 13.39 17.35
C GLU A 316 34.07 14.63 16.43
N ILE A 317 35.16 15.38 16.27
CA ILE A 317 35.25 16.50 15.30
C ILE A 317 35.02 15.99 13.87
N LEU A 318 35.58 14.84 13.50
CA LEU A 318 35.38 14.22 12.19
C LEU A 318 33.91 13.85 11.95
N LYS A 319 33.24 13.21 12.93
CA LYS A 319 31.80 12.89 12.84
C LYS A 319 30.93 14.14 12.71
N VAL A 320 31.23 15.20 13.47
CA VAL A 320 30.55 16.49 13.37
C VAL A 320 30.74 17.11 11.98
N THR A 321 31.97 17.04 11.43
CA THR A 321 32.28 17.54 10.08
C THR A 321 31.45 16.81 9.02
N HIS A 322 31.38 15.48 9.05
CA HIS A 322 30.52 14.68 8.16
C HIS A 322 29.03 15.06 8.28
N CYS A 323 28.53 15.19 9.50
CA CYS A 323 27.13 15.53 9.73
C CYS A 323 26.77 16.92 9.15
N ILE A 324 27.67 17.91 9.27
CA ILE A 324 27.48 19.25 8.70
C ILE A 324 27.47 19.20 7.17
N ILE A 325 28.32 18.38 6.55
CA ILE A 325 28.34 18.16 5.09
C ILE A 325 27.06 17.48 4.62
N GLU A 326 26.55 16.46 5.33
CA GLU A 326 25.25 15.85 5.01
C GLU A 326 24.09 16.86 5.04
N PHE A 327 24.11 17.83 5.98
CA PHE A 327 23.08 18.89 6.04
C PHE A 327 23.09 19.80 4.82
N LYS A 328 24.28 20.10 4.30
CA LYS A 328 24.48 20.93 3.11
C LYS A 328 24.01 20.22 1.83
N GLU A 329 24.16 18.90 1.76
CA GLU A 329 23.78 18.07 0.61
C GLU A 329 22.29 17.70 0.55
N LEU A 330 21.46 18.19 1.48
CA LEU A 330 20.01 17.93 1.48
C LEU A 330 19.33 18.48 0.19
N PRO A 331 18.49 17.70 -0.51
CA PRO A 331 17.89 18.12 -1.78
C PRO A 331 17.08 19.43 -1.69
N PRO A 332 17.52 20.53 -2.35
CA PRO A 332 16.91 21.85 -2.19
C PRO A 332 15.49 21.95 -2.75
N LEU A 333 15.11 21.03 -3.64
CA LEU A 333 13.76 20.94 -4.23
C LEU A 333 12.68 20.64 -3.18
N TYR A 334 12.97 19.78 -2.21
CA TYR A 334 12.02 19.34 -1.18
C TYR A 334 12.17 20.14 0.12
N ILE A 335 13.36 20.65 0.38
CA ILE A 335 13.68 21.42 1.57
C ILE A 335 14.46 22.68 1.17
N SER A 336 13.80 23.83 1.30
CA SER A 336 14.45 25.13 1.12
C SER A 336 15.36 25.45 2.30
N THR A 337 16.54 25.99 2.03
CA THR A 337 17.51 26.49 3.00
C THR A 337 16.94 27.58 3.92
N GLN A 338 15.83 28.22 3.52
CA GLN A 338 15.13 29.26 4.31
C GLN A 338 13.84 28.75 4.99
N SER A 339 13.58 27.45 4.97
CA SER A 339 12.43 26.87 5.70
C SER A 339 12.66 26.95 7.22
N PRO A 340 11.62 27.21 8.04
CA PRO A 340 11.78 27.28 9.49
C PRO A 340 12.25 25.95 10.08
N GLU A 341 11.89 24.82 9.46
CA GLU A 341 12.34 23.48 9.85
C GLU A 341 13.86 23.31 9.68
N ILE A 342 14.44 23.73 8.54
CA ILE A 342 15.90 23.75 8.37
C ILE A 342 16.58 24.77 9.25
N THR A 343 15.99 25.96 9.39
CA THR A 343 16.58 27.03 10.20
C THR A 343 16.72 26.57 11.67
N ALA A 344 15.74 25.84 12.19
CA ALA A 344 15.83 25.17 13.48
C ALA A 344 16.86 24.03 13.48
N ALA A 345 16.78 23.11 12.52
CA ALA A 345 17.69 21.95 12.43
C ALA A 345 19.17 22.34 12.33
N THR A 346 19.47 23.46 11.65
CA THR A 346 20.83 23.95 11.41
C THR A 346 21.30 25.00 12.42
N ALA A 347 20.45 25.44 13.35
CA ALA A 347 20.76 26.49 14.33
C ALA A 347 22.02 26.24 15.18
N HIS A 348 22.37 24.97 15.35
CA HIS A 348 23.54 24.52 16.10
C HIS A 348 24.81 24.33 15.25
N ILE A 349 24.75 24.38 13.91
CA ILE A 349 25.93 24.25 13.04
C ILE A 349 27.01 25.32 13.34
N PRO A 350 26.69 26.62 13.52
CA PRO A 350 27.71 27.62 13.87
C PRO A 350 28.43 27.29 15.18
N SER A 351 27.67 26.86 16.21
CA SER A 351 28.22 26.39 17.48
C SER A 351 29.08 25.13 17.30
N ALA A 352 28.64 24.16 16.50
CA ALA A 352 29.38 22.93 16.22
C ALA A 352 30.75 23.23 15.58
N VAL A 353 30.80 24.13 14.59
CA VAL A 353 32.05 24.58 13.97
C VAL A 353 32.94 25.30 14.97
N TYR A 354 32.40 26.21 15.78
CA TYR A 354 33.17 26.89 16.83
C TYR A 354 33.81 25.92 17.83
N TRP A 355 33.03 24.98 18.38
CA TRP A 355 33.55 24.00 19.35
C TRP A 355 34.54 23.02 18.70
N SER A 356 34.38 22.72 17.42
CA SER A 356 35.32 21.89 16.65
C SER A 356 36.66 22.61 16.44
N ILE A 357 36.64 23.86 15.97
CA ILE A 357 37.87 24.67 15.79
C ILE A 357 38.58 24.90 17.13
N ARG A 358 37.84 25.17 18.21
CA ARG A 358 38.41 25.25 19.57
C ARG A 358 39.04 23.91 19.99
N GLY A 359 38.39 22.78 19.69
CA GLY A 359 38.94 21.44 19.92
C GLY A 359 40.27 21.22 19.19
N LEU A 360 40.36 21.59 17.92
CA LEU A 360 41.60 21.52 17.13
C LEU A 360 42.71 22.39 17.72
N LEU A 361 42.40 23.60 18.21
CA LEU A 361 43.37 24.48 18.89
C LEU A 361 43.88 23.91 20.21
N VAL A 362 43.01 23.27 21.01
CA VAL A 362 43.42 22.59 22.25
C VAL A 362 44.28 21.36 21.94
N CYS A 363 43.95 20.59 20.90
CA CYS A 363 44.81 19.50 20.40
C CYS A 363 46.17 20.03 19.93
N ALA A 364 46.21 21.13 19.18
CA ALA A 364 47.46 21.73 18.70
C ALA A 364 48.35 22.23 19.85
N SER A 365 47.74 22.88 20.83
CA SER A 365 48.44 23.33 22.06
C SER A 365 49.00 22.15 22.85
N THR A 366 48.25 21.04 22.92
CA THR A 366 48.70 19.80 23.58
C THR A 366 49.91 19.19 22.87
N LEU A 367 49.91 19.14 21.53
CA LEU A 367 51.06 18.68 20.74
C LEU A 367 52.27 19.61 20.88
N LEU A 368 52.08 20.92 20.85
CA LEU A 368 53.18 21.89 20.98
C LEU A 368 53.83 21.86 22.37
N ASN A 369 53.04 21.68 23.43
CA ASN A 369 53.58 21.52 24.79
C ASN A 369 54.41 20.23 24.95
N LEU A 370 54.17 19.20 24.14
CA LEU A 370 54.99 17.99 24.06
C LEU A 370 56.30 18.16 23.25
N ILE A 371 56.41 19.26 22.48
CA ILE A 371 57.55 19.61 21.61
C ILE A 371 58.47 20.67 22.27
N GLY A 372 58.12 21.18 23.46
CA GLY A 372 58.89 22.24 24.14
C GLY A 372 59.16 21.99 25.63
N GLY A 373 58.86 20.80 26.14
CA GLY A 373 58.86 20.48 27.57
C GLY A 373 60.01 19.58 28.02
N GLY A 374 61.20 20.16 28.20
CA GLY A 374 62.34 19.46 28.79
C GLY A 374 62.07 19.00 30.24
N HIS A 375 61.91 17.68 30.43
CA HIS A 375 61.94 16.91 31.68
C HIS A 375 61.07 17.29 32.91
N GLU A 376 60.34 18.42 32.91
CA GLU A 376 59.31 18.70 33.93
C GLU A 376 57.90 18.44 33.39
N PHE A 377 57.50 17.16 33.36
CA PHE A 377 56.12 16.73 33.05
C PHE A 377 55.14 17.10 34.19
N MET A 378 54.89 18.40 34.38
CA MET A 378 53.68 18.89 35.05
C MET A 378 52.52 18.89 34.05
N THR A 379 52.03 17.69 33.71
CA THR A 379 50.76 17.54 33.00
C THR A 379 49.64 18.14 33.85
N SER A 380 49.25 19.38 33.56
CA SER A 380 48.13 19.99 34.29
C SER A 380 46.87 19.17 34.04
N THR A 381 46.22 18.71 35.11
CA THR A 381 44.94 18.00 35.05
C THR A 381 43.85 18.82 34.36
N SER A 382 44.01 20.14 34.33
CA SER A 382 43.17 21.08 33.58
C SER A 382 43.15 20.82 32.06
N ALA A 383 44.30 20.54 31.43
CA ALA A 383 44.37 20.39 29.97
C ALA A 383 43.70 19.10 29.49
N SER A 384 43.95 17.97 30.17
CA SER A 384 43.29 16.70 29.86
C SER A 384 41.78 16.74 30.14
N TRP A 385 41.35 17.50 31.15
CA TRP A 385 39.93 17.71 31.44
C TRP A 385 39.24 18.59 30.39
N GLU A 386 39.91 19.60 29.82
CA GLU A 386 39.35 20.42 28.73
C GLU A 386 39.12 19.58 27.46
N ILE A 387 40.04 18.69 27.08
CA ILE A 387 39.87 17.76 25.94
C ILE A 387 38.64 16.86 26.14
N LEU A 388 38.53 16.21 27.30
CA LEU A 388 37.40 15.34 27.65
C LEU A 388 36.05 16.10 27.64
N ASN A 389 36.03 17.32 28.17
CA ASN A 389 34.83 18.16 28.18
C ASN A 389 34.44 18.61 26.76
N LEU A 390 35.41 18.96 25.90
CA LEU A 390 35.17 19.30 24.49
C LEU A 390 34.66 18.10 23.69
N ALA A 391 35.24 16.90 23.91
CA ALA A 391 34.78 15.67 23.26
C ALA A 391 33.34 15.33 23.66
N HIS A 392 33.02 15.39 24.97
CA HIS A 392 31.65 15.22 25.46
C HIS A 392 30.68 16.26 24.87
N LYS A 393 31.09 17.53 24.82
CA LYS A 393 30.26 18.61 24.27
C LYS A 393 29.99 18.45 22.78
N LEU A 394 30.99 18.09 22.00
CA LEU A 394 30.84 17.81 20.57
C LEU A 394 29.96 16.58 20.32
N LYS A 395 30.09 15.53 21.14
CA LYS A 395 29.22 14.36 21.08
C LYS A 395 27.75 14.69 21.35
N VAL A 396 27.46 15.55 22.33
CA VAL A 396 26.09 16.05 22.60
C VAL A 396 25.54 16.88 21.44
N ILE A 397 26.37 17.73 20.83
CA ILE A 397 25.98 18.50 19.64
C ILE A 397 25.75 17.58 18.43
N LEU A 398 26.59 16.56 18.25
CA LEU A 398 26.47 15.56 17.19
C LEU A 398 25.17 14.77 17.29
N ASP A 399 24.81 14.26 18.47
CA ASP A 399 23.56 13.53 18.72
C ASP A 399 22.33 14.39 18.35
N HIS A 400 22.33 15.66 18.77
CA HIS A 400 21.29 16.61 18.38
C HIS A 400 21.23 16.81 16.85
N LEU A 401 22.37 17.06 16.21
CA LEU A 401 22.44 17.25 14.74
C LEU A 401 22.00 16.00 13.98
N GLN A 402 22.35 14.79 14.44
CA GLN A 402 21.93 13.52 13.85
C GLN A 402 20.41 13.30 14.01
N ASN A 403 19.84 13.67 15.15
CA ASN A 403 18.38 13.63 15.34
C ASN A 403 17.65 14.63 14.43
N GLN A 404 18.15 15.86 14.31
CA GLN A 404 17.62 16.85 13.37
C GLN A 404 17.74 16.39 11.91
N MET A 405 18.87 15.75 11.55
CA MET A 405 19.10 15.16 10.22
C MET A 405 18.05 14.09 9.90
N LYS A 406 17.71 13.23 10.86
CA LYS A 406 16.64 12.24 10.73
C LYS A 406 15.29 12.91 10.46
N ILE A 407 14.94 13.94 11.23
CA ILE A 407 13.69 14.71 11.05
C ILE A 407 13.63 15.36 9.66
N CYS A 408 14.74 15.97 9.18
CA CYS A 408 14.83 16.53 7.84
C CYS A 408 14.63 15.47 6.74
N LYS A 409 15.27 14.29 6.88
CA LYS A 409 15.11 13.16 5.95
C LYS A 409 13.64 12.67 5.93
N GLU A 410 12.98 12.55 7.08
CA GLU A 410 11.54 12.21 7.16
C GLU A 410 10.63 13.26 6.50
N ILE A 411 10.93 14.56 6.64
CA ILE A 411 10.20 15.64 5.96
C ILE A 411 10.39 15.57 4.43
N ILE A 412 11.60 15.27 3.95
CA ILE A 412 11.90 15.10 2.52
C ILE A 412 11.07 13.95 1.92
N GLU A 413 11.11 12.76 2.54
CA GLU A 413 10.38 11.60 2.02
C GLU A 413 8.86 11.83 2.04
N ARG A 414 8.33 12.52 3.06
CA ARG A 414 6.91 12.91 3.09
C ARG A 414 6.53 13.83 1.93
N LYS A 415 7.36 14.83 1.61
CA LYS A 415 7.12 15.75 0.48
C LYS A 415 7.28 15.07 -0.88
N LYS A 416 8.31 14.22 -1.06
CA LYS A 416 8.47 13.37 -2.25
C LYS A 416 7.23 12.51 -2.48
N PHE A 417 6.69 11.91 -1.43
CA PHE A 417 5.48 11.10 -1.50
C PHE A 417 4.25 11.94 -1.88
N GLU A 418 4.10 13.15 -1.34
CA GLU A 418 3.01 14.07 -1.71
C GLU A 418 3.10 14.50 -3.18
N ASP A 419 4.29 14.89 -3.66
CA ASP A 419 4.50 15.27 -5.06
C ASP A 419 4.24 14.08 -6.02
N ALA A 420 4.68 12.88 -5.64
CA ALA A 420 4.38 11.65 -6.38
C ALA A 420 2.87 11.34 -6.41
N TYR A 421 2.16 11.58 -5.31
CA TYR A 421 0.71 11.40 -5.21
C TYR A 421 -0.05 12.41 -6.09
N ILE A 422 0.30 13.71 -6.03
CA ILE A 422 -0.27 14.76 -6.88
C ILE A 422 -0.02 14.46 -8.37
N LYS A 423 1.19 13.99 -8.71
CA LYS A 423 1.55 13.53 -10.06
C LYS A 423 0.68 12.34 -10.49
N PHE A 424 0.50 11.35 -9.63
CA PHE A 424 -0.31 10.15 -9.89
C PHE A 424 -1.78 10.48 -10.14
N LYS A 425 -2.38 11.36 -9.32
CA LYS A 425 -3.77 11.83 -9.52
C LYS A 425 -3.96 12.47 -10.90
N ARG A 426 -3.10 13.41 -11.29
CA ARG A 426 -3.13 14.05 -12.62
C ARG A 426 -2.92 13.07 -13.77
N LEU A 427 -2.18 11.99 -13.54
CA LEU A 427 -1.93 10.95 -14.54
C LEU A 427 -3.22 10.16 -14.86
N LEU A 428 -4.00 9.80 -13.84
CA LEU A 428 -5.29 9.11 -14.02
C LEU A 428 -6.38 9.97 -14.69
N GLU A 429 -6.33 11.29 -14.48
CA GLU A 429 -7.26 12.26 -15.06
C GLU A 429 -7.00 12.55 -16.55
N THR A 430 -5.77 12.31 -17.03
CA THR A 430 -5.31 12.69 -18.38
C THR A 430 -5.21 11.48 -19.31
N ALA A 431 -5.48 11.71 -20.60
CA ALA A 431 -5.28 10.68 -21.63
C ALA A 431 -3.82 10.68 -22.13
N HIS A 432 -3.26 9.49 -22.36
CA HIS A 432 -1.90 9.29 -22.84
C HIS A 432 -1.85 8.55 -24.18
N ILE A 433 -0.65 8.40 -24.75
CA ILE A 433 -0.43 7.63 -25.98
C ILE A 433 -0.89 6.17 -25.76
N ASP A 434 -0.53 5.60 -24.62
CA ASP A 434 -1.01 4.32 -24.10
C ASP A 434 -1.13 4.36 -22.57
N ASN A 435 -1.78 3.34 -22.01
CA ASN A 435 -1.98 3.16 -20.58
C ASN A 435 -0.70 2.82 -19.77
N MET A 436 0.47 2.60 -20.40
CA MET A 436 1.66 2.09 -19.69
C MET A 436 2.20 3.06 -18.64
N ARG A 437 2.04 4.37 -18.81
CA ARG A 437 2.47 5.35 -17.80
C ARG A 437 1.72 5.16 -16.49
N VAL A 438 0.41 4.96 -16.56
CA VAL A 438 -0.46 4.70 -15.40
C VAL A 438 -0.16 3.33 -14.81
N LEU A 439 -0.10 2.29 -15.67
CA LEU A 439 0.22 0.93 -15.23
C LEU A 439 1.59 0.84 -14.53
N THR A 440 2.60 1.59 -14.98
CA THR A 440 3.93 1.58 -14.33
C THR A 440 3.88 2.25 -12.95
N GLU A 441 3.15 3.36 -12.80
CA GLU A 441 3.05 4.08 -11.53
C GLU A 441 2.11 3.39 -10.51
N LEU A 442 1.23 2.48 -10.95
CA LEU A 442 0.45 1.59 -10.07
C LEU A 442 1.34 0.60 -9.29
N PHE A 443 2.55 0.30 -9.76
CA PHE A 443 3.42 -0.71 -9.18
C PHE A 443 4.79 -0.14 -8.75
N ARG A 444 5.44 -0.82 -7.80
CA ARG A 444 6.83 -0.60 -7.38
C ARG A 444 7.62 -1.88 -7.62
N PHE A 445 8.36 -1.93 -8.72
CA PHE A 445 9.13 -3.10 -9.15
C PHE A 445 10.44 -2.65 -9.81
N ARG A 446 11.40 -3.57 -9.94
CA ARG A 446 12.66 -3.35 -10.67
C ARG A 446 12.48 -3.69 -12.16
N GLU A 447 13.30 -3.12 -13.04
CA GLU A 447 13.15 -3.29 -14.51
C GLU A 447 13.25 -4.76 -14.98
N ASP A 448 13.95 -5.61 -14.23
CA ASP A 448 14.10 -7.05 -14.46
C ASP A 448 12.93 -7.89 -13.91
N GLN A 449 12.10 -7.31 -13.05
CA GLN A 449 11.03 -8.00 -12.34
C GLN A 449 9.73 -8.06 -13.18
N ARG A 450 9.00 -9.17 -13.05
CA ARG A 450 7.67 -9.37 -13.62
C ARG A 450 6.61 -9.15 -12.53
N PRO A 451 5.95 -7.97 -12.45
CA PRO A 451 5.10 -7.63 -11.31
C PRO A 451 3.68 -8.21 -11.39
N LEU A 452 3.30 -8.77 -12.54
CA LEU A 452 1.99 -9.40 -12.75
C LEU A 452 2.09 -10.92 -12.64
N TYR A 453 1.00 -11.52 -12.21
CA TYR A 453 0.69 -12.94 -12.37
C TYR A 453 -0.48 -13.10 -13.33
N ASP A 454 -0.35 -14.03 -14.28
CA ASP A 454 -1.44 -14.52 -15.12
C ASP A 454 -2.10 -15.71 -14.39
N GLY A 455 -3.34 -15.53 -13.88
CA GLY A 455 -4.08 -16.58 -13.19
C GLY A 455 -4.48 -17.77 -14.07
N SER A 456 -4.64 -17.55 -15.38
CA SER A 456 -4.97 -18.60 -16.36
C SER A 456 -3.76 -19.47 -16.70
N ARG A 457 -2.58 -18.87 -16.88
CA ARG A 457 -1.33 -19.60 -17.22
C ARG A 457 -0.51 -20.01 -16.00
N ARG A 458 -0.76 -19.39 -14.85
CA ARG A 458 0.01 -19.52 -13.60
C ARG A 458 1.48 -19.13 -13.78
N THR A 459 1.73 -18.08 -14.55
CA THR A 459 3.07 -17.54 -14.84
C THR A 459 3.16 -16.06 -14.51
N ASN A 460 4.36 -15.56 -14.18
CA ASN A 460 4.56 -14.14 -13.97
C ASN A 460 4.84 -13.44 -15.31
N GLU A 461 4.25 -12.27 -15.52
CA GLU A 461 4.28 -11.51 -16.77
C GLU A 461 4.66 -10.03 -16.57
N GLN A 462 5.02 -9.38 -17.67
CA GLN A 462 5.30 -7.95 -17.71
C GLN A 462 4.02 -7.12 -17.87
N LEU A 463 4.00 -5.88 -17.39
CA LEU A 463 2.88 -4.94 -17.59
C LEU A 463 2.49 -4.73 -19.07
N THR A 464 3.42 -4.98 -20.00
CA THR A 464 3.23 -4.83 -21.44
C THR A 464 2.11 -5.71 -22.02
N VAL A 465 1.70 -6.79 -21.34
CA VAL A 465 0.55 -7.64 -21.75
C VAL A 465 -0.81 -6.92 -21.64
N LEU A 466 -0.87 -5.83 -20.86
CA LEU A 466 -2.05 -4.98 -20.68
C LEU A 466 -2.01 -3.70 -21.53
N LYS A 467 -0.94 -3.49 -22.33
CA LYS A 467 -0.75 -2.29 -23.13
C LYS A 467 -1.89 -2.10 -24.14
N MET A 468 -2.44 -0.88 -24.24
CA MET A 468 -3.51 -0.51 -25.18
C MET A 468 -4.81 -1.32 -25.03
N LYS A 469 -5.06 -1.89 -23.85
CA LYS A 469 -6.33 -2.55 -23.50
C LYS A 469 -7.12 -1.73 -22.49
N TYR A 470 -8.44 -1.94 -22.43
CA TYR A 470 -9.20 -1.58 -21.24
C TYR A 470 -8.75 -2.46 -20.09
N VAL A 471 -8.45 -1.86 -18.94
CA VAL A 471 -8.01 -2.57 -17.73
C VAL A 471 -9.00 -2.27 -16.61
N LEU A 472 -9.67 -3.32 -16.15
CA LEU A 472 -10.58 -3.28 -15.02
C LEU A 472 -9.78 -3.67 -13.76
N LEU A 473 -9.41 -2.66 -12.97
CA LEU A 473 -8.71 -2.86 -11.70
C LEU A 473 -9.72 -3.36 -10.66
N LEU A 474 -9.67 -4.64 -10.32
CA LEU A 474 -10.37 -5.18 -9.16
C LEU A 474 -9.56 -4.77 -7.93
N ILE A 475 -10.08 -3.84 -7.13
CA ILE A 475 -9.47 -3.39 -5.87
C ILE A 475 -10.24 -4.05 -4.73
N SER A 476 -9.55 -4.75 -3.83
CA SER A 476 -10.12 -5.35 -2.62
C SER A 476 -9.07 -5.50 -1.53
N ASP A 477 -9.51 -5.79 -0.31
CA ASP A 477 -8.66 -6.44 0.68
C ASP A 477 -8.63 -7.97 0.43
N LEU A 478 -8.20 -8.75 1.44
CA LEU A 478 -8.20 -10.22 1.37
C LEU A 478 -9.55 -10.85 1.77
N GLU A 479 -10.62 -10.06 1.94
CA GLU A 479 -11.94 -10.48 2.44
C GLU A 479 -13.00 -10.43 1.33
N LEU A 480 -12.63 -10.83 0.10
CA LEU A 480 -13.55 -11.01 -1.02
C LEU A 480 -14.61 -12.10 -0.69
N PRO A 481 -15.92 -11.79 -0.75
CA PRO A 481 -16.96 -12.79 -0.57
C PRO A 481 -16.87 -13.88 -1.66
N PRO A 482 -16.97 -15.18 -1.30
CA PRO A 482 -16.91 -16.27 -2.27
C PRO A 482 -17.95 -16.15 -3.38
N GLU A 483 -19.17 -15.75 -3.03
CA GLU A 483 -20.30 -15.60 -3.95
C GLU A 483 -20.04 -14.50 -4.99
N GLU A 484 -19.48 -13.37 -4.53
CA GLU A 484 -19.10 -12.25 -5.39
C GLU A 484 -17.98 -12.64 -6.36
N LEU A 485 -16.97 -13.38 -5.87
CA LEU A 485 -15.87 -13.86 -6.69
C LEU A 485 -16.34 -14.89 -7.74
N HIS A 486 -17.24 -15.80 -7.37
CA HIS A 486 -17.79 -16.80 -8.29
C HIS A 486 -18.61 -16.16 -9.41
N VAL A 487 -19.48 -15.19 -9.09
CA VAL A 487 -20.27 -14.46 -10.10
C VAL A 487 -19.37 -13.61 -11.01
N LEU A 488 -18.31 -12.97 -10.48
CA LEU A 488 -17.29 -12.33 -11.33
C LEU A 488 -16.61 -13.33 -12.27
N HIS A 489 -16.31 -14.55 -11.81
CA HIS A 489 -15.71 -15.61 -12.62
C HIS A 489 -16.64 -16.05 -13.77
N ILE A 490 -17.95 -16.18 -13.51
CA ILE A 490 -18.94 -16.51 -14.53
C ILE A 490 -19.00 -15.41 -15.60
N ILE A 491 -19.20 -14.15 -15.20
CA ILE A 491 -19.30 -13.01 -16.12
C ILE A 491 -17.98 -12.78 -16.88
N HIS A 492 -16.83 -13.10 -16.26
CA HIS A 492 -15.53 -13.13 -16.93
C HIS A 492 -15.47 -14.19 -18.05
N ASN A 493 -16.07 -15.36 -17.85
CA ASN A 493 -16.03 -16.45 -18.83
C ASN A 493 -17.09 -16.31 -19.93
N GLU A 494 -18.19 -15.59 -19.69
CA GLU A 494 -19.20 -15.23 -20.70
C GLU A 494 -18.70 -14.19 -21.74
N ARG A 495 -17.45 -13.74 -21.63
CA ARG A 495 -16.86 -12.79 -22.59
C ARG A 495 -16.94 -13.29 -24.02
N SER A 496 -17.46 -12.44 -24.89
CA SER A 496 -17.31 -12.58 -26.34
C SER A 496 -15.84 -12.73 -26.72
N VAL A 497 -15.58 -13.46 -27.81
CA VAL A 497 -14.26 -13.85 -28.36
C VAL A 497 -13.30 -12.66 -28.62
N ARG A 498 -13.78 -11.41 -28.49
CA ARG A 498 -13.10 -10.18 -28.90
C ARG A 498 -12.02 -9.66 -27.96
N HIS A 499 -11.91 -10.17 -26.72
CA HIS A 499 -10.88 -9.75 -25.75
C HIS A 499 -10.86 -8.23 -25.48
N ASP A 500 -12.04 -7.60 -25.41
CA ASP A 500 -12.18 -6.13 -25.39
C ASP A 500 -11.60 -5.47 -24.10
N TYR A 501 -11.44 -6.24 -23.02
CA TYR A 501 -10.89 -5.78 -21.74
C TYR A 501 -10.22 -6.90 -20.94
N GLU A 502 -9.32 -6.52 -20.02
CA GLU A 502 -8.65 -7.41 -19.05
C GLU A 502 -9.05 -7.02 -17.63
N VAL A 503 -9.03 -7.97 -16.70
CA VAL A 503 -9.15 -7.71 -15.25
C VAL A 503 -7.77 -7.83 -14.60
N LEU A 504 -7.45 -6.89 -13.70
CA LEU A 504 -6.23 -6.86 -12.91
C LEU A 504 -6.58 -6.70 -11.43
N TRP A 505 -6.31 -7.71 -10.61
CA TRP A 505 -6.51 -7.64 -9.16
C TRP A 505 -5.36 -6.90 -8.47
N LEU A 506 -5.72 -5.85 -7.74
CA LEU A 506 -4.84 -5.05 -6.88
C LEU A 506 -5.24 -5.28 -5.41
N PRO A 507 -4.54 -6.16 -4.67
CA PRO A 507 -4.77 -6.36 -3.25
C PRO A 507 -4.30 -5.14 -2.45
N ILE A 508 -5.20 -4.50 -1.71
CA ILE A 508 -4.89 -3.40 -0.80
C ILE A 508 -4.92 -3.90 0.64
N MET A 509 -3.77 -3.86 1.30
CA MET A 509 -3.65 -4.13 2.73
C MET A 509 -3.73 -2.82 3.53
N GLY A 510 -4.29 -2.87 4.74
CA GLY A 510 -4.45 -1.70 5.61
C GLY A 510 -3.12 -1.04 5.96
N HIS A 511 -3.11 0.30 6.07
CA HIS A 511 -1.91 1.09 6.35
C HIS A 511 -1.12 0.60 7.57
N GLY A 512 0.16 0.27 7.36
CA GLY A 512 1.07 -0.17 8.43
C GLY A 512 0.97 -1.65 8.81
N SER A 513 0.09 -2.43 8.15
CA SER A 513 -0.04 -3.87 8.41
C SER A 513 1.14 -4.64 7.83
N THR A 514 1.92 -5.30 8.69
CA THR A 514 2.87 -6.34 8.25
C THR A 514 2.10 -7.63 8.00
N MET A 515 2.18 -8.16 6.77
CA MET A 515 1.50 -9.39 6.37
C MET A 515 1.94 -10.56 7.28
N THR A 516 0.98 -11.26 7.89
CA THR A 516 1.27 -12.47 8.67
C THR A 516 1.33 -13.71 7.75
N GLU A 517 1.88 -14.82 8.23
CA GLU A 517 1.87 -16.10 7.49
C GLU A 517 0.45 -16.55 7.11
N PHE A 518 -0.55 -16.19 7.92
CA PHE A 518 -1.96 -16.46 7.63
C PHE A 518 -2.48 -15.59 6.48
N ASP A 519 -2.18 -14.29 6.50
CA ASP A 519 -2.56 -13.36 5.43
C ASP A 519 -1.86 -13.71 4.11
N GLU A 520 -0.60 -14.12 4.17
CA GLU A 520 0.18 -14.57 3.01
C GLU A 520 -0.47 -15.79 2.36
N LYS A 521 -0.83 -16.80 3.17
CA LYS A 521 -1.57 -17.97 2.69
C LYS A 521 -2.92 -17.57 2.09
N LYS A 522 -3.71 -16.73 2.79
CA LYS A 522 -5.01 -16.24 2.33
C LYS A 522 -4.90 -15.49 0.98
N PHE A 523 -3.85 -14.68 0.82
CA PHE A 523 -3.53 -14.01 -0.44
C PHE A 523 -3.24 -15.01 -1.56
N TYR A 524 -2.38 -16.01 -1.33
CA TYR A 524 -2.05 -16.99 -2.37
C TYR A 524 -3.22 -17.91 -2.73
N ASP A 525 -4.02 -18.36 -1.76
CA ASP A 525 -5.22 -19.16 -1.99
C ASP A 525 -6.22 -18.38 -2.87
N LEU A 526 -6.45 -17.10 -2.56
CA LEU A 526 -7.34 -16.19 -3.30
C LEU A 526 -6.79 -15.81 -4.69
N ARG A 527 -5.48 -15.53 -4.80
CA ARG A 527 -4.79 -15.25 -6.08
C ARG A 527 -4.92 -16.42 -7.04
N ASN A 528 -4.76 -17.65 -6.55
CA ASN A 528 -4.73 -18.86 -7.37
C ASN A 528 -6.12 -19.37 -7.78
N SER A 529 -7.21 -18.86 -7.18
CA SER A 529 -8.58 -19.12 -7.62
C SER A 529 -9.04 -18.18 -8.74
N MET A 530 -8.35 -17.06 -8.97
CA MET A 530 -8.71 -16.08 -10.00
C MET A 530 -8.14 -16.48 -11.38
N PRO A 531 -8.92 -16.39 -12.48
CA PRO A 531 -8.45 -16.68 -13.83
C PRO A 531 -7.75 -15.48 -14.51
N TRP A 532 -7.86 -14.28 -13.92
CA TRP A 532 -7.40 -13.00 -14.50
C TRP A 532 -6.01 -12.59 -13.97
N TYR A 533 -5.52 -11.42 -14.37
CA TYR A 533 -4.23 -10.93 -13.90
C TYR A 533 -4.29 -10.45 -12.45
N SER A 534 -3.19 -10.56 -11.72
CA SER A 534 -3.05 -10.06 -10.35
C SER A 534 -1.68 -9.43 -10.13
N ALA A 535 -1.55 -8.53 -9.16
CA ALA A 535 -0.26 -8.21 -8.58
C ALA A 535 0.42 -9.48 -8.03
N ASP A 536 1.67 -9.74 -8.40
CA ASP A 536 2.40 -10.93 -7.91
C ASP A 536 2.59 -10.90 -6.38
N HIS A 537 2.60 -9.73 -5.75
CA HIS A 537 2.61 -9.62 -4.29
C HIS A 537 2.04 -8.26 -3.86
N PRO A 538 1.30 -8.14 -2.74
CA PRO A 538 0.73 -6.87 -2.29
C PRO A 538 1.76 -5.73 -2.15
N ASN A 539 2.97 -6.04 -1.66
CA ASN A 539 4.09 -5.09 -1.57
C ASN A 539 4.54 -4.48 -2.92
N LEU A 540 4.13 -5.05 -4.07
CA LEU A 540 4.40 -4.47 -5.39
C LEU A 540 3.39 -3.40 -5.77
N VAL A 541 2.25 -3.26 -5.09
CA VAL A 541 1.31 -2.16 -5.31
C VAL A 541 1.91 -0.88 -4.76
N ASN A 542 1.98 0.18 -5.57
CA ASN A 542 2.64 1.42 -5.18
C ASN A 542 1.84 2.15 -4.08
N PRO A 543 2.44 2.57 -2.95
CA PRO A 543 1.73 3.27 -1.88
C PRO A 543 0.94 4.54 -2.30
N VAL A 544 1.29 5.21 -3.40
CA VAL A 544 0.48 6.33 -3.94
C VAL A 544 -0.85 5.85 -4.52
N ALA A 545 -0.90 4.65 -5.11
CA ALA A 545 -2.12 4.02 -5.62
C ALA A 545 -3.01 3.52 -4.47
N ILE A 546 -2.41 2.97 -3.41
CA ILE A 546 -3.12 2.60 -2.18
C ILE A 546 -3.79 3.84 -1.54
N ARG A 547 -3.05 4.94 -1.40
CA ARG A 547 -3.60 6.21 -0.90
C ARG A 547 -4.73 6.73 -1.81
N TYR A 548 -4.55 6.70 -3.12
CA TYR A 548 -5.57 7.12 -4.08
C TYR A 548 -6.86 6.30 -3.95
N ALA A 549 -6.75 4.99 -3.75
CA ALA A 549 -7.92 4.14 -3.54
C ALA A 549 -8.70 4.54 -2.27
N HIS A 550 -8.02 4.78 -1.14
CA HIS A 550 -8.68 5.20 0.09
C HIS A 550 -9.24 6.64 0.03
N GLU A 551 -8.48 7.60 -0.50
CA GLU A 551 -8.85 9.03 -0.47
C GLU A 551 -9.82 9.42 -1.60
N GLU A 552 -9.58 9.00 -2.83
CA GLU A 552 -10.27 9.50 -4.03
C GLU A 552 -11.33 8.51 -4.56
N LEU A 553 -11.11 7.20 -4.39
CA LEU A 553 -12.11 6.18 -4.71
C LEU A 553 -12.97 5.80 -3.50
N HIS A 554 -12.60 6.24 -2.29
CA HIS A 554 -13.28 5.92 -1.02
C HIS A 554 -13.33 4.41 -0.71
N PHE A 555 -12.30 3.67 -1.14
CA PHE A 555 -12.11 2.27 -0.79
C PHE A 555 -11.95 2.11 0.74
N THR A 556 -12.59 1.08 1.30
CA THR A 556 -12.59 0.77 2.73
C THR A 556 -12.31 -0.71 2.95
N HIS A 557 -13.28 -1.55 2.57
CA HIS A 557 -13.20 -3.02 2.61
C HIS A 557 -13.85 -3.65 1.38
N ARG A 558 -15.04 -3.15 1.00
CA ARG A 558 -15.78 -3.74 -0.13
C ARG A 558 -15.01 -3.63 -1.43
N PRO A 559 -15.03 -4.68 -2.27
CA PRO A 559 -14.37 -4.65 -3.55
C PRO A 559 -14.94 -3.56 -4.46
N MET A 560 -14.09 -3.13 -5.39
CA MET A 560 -14.39 -2.10 -6.38
C MET A 560 -13.80 -2.50 -7.73
N LEU A 561 -14.46 -2.15 -8.83
CA LEU A 561 -13.97 -2.44 -10.17
C LEU A 561 -13.75 -1.14 -10.94
N VAL A 562 -12.52 -0.63 -10.89
CA VAL A 562 -12.14 0.66 -11.49
C VAL A 562 -11.78 0.47 -12.96
N VAL A 563 -12.24 1.34 -13.85
CA VAL A 563 -12.05 1.17 -15.31
C VAL A 563 -11.03 2.17 -15.84
N LEU A 564 -9.91 1.67 -16.33
CA LEU A 564 -8.96 2.42 -17.15
C LEU A 564 -9.19 2.13 -18.63
N ASP A 565 -9.16 3.17 -19.47
CA ASP A 565 -9.16 3.01 -20.93
C ASP A 565 -7.77 2.64 -21.49
N PRO A 566 -7.66 2.30 -22.79
CA PRO A 566 -6.38 2.03 -23.47
C PRO A 566 -5.33 3.15 -23.37
N HIS A 567 -5.75 4.37 -23.04
CA HIS A 567 -4.94 5.57 -22.88
C HIS A 567 -4.58 5.87 -21.42
N GLY A 568 -4.98 5.00 -20.47
CA GLY A 568 -4.71 5.09 -19.04
C GLY A 568 -5.72 5.93 -18.25
N LYS A 569 -6.74 6.49 -18.90
CA LYS A 569 -7.69 7.40 -18.25
C LYS A 569 -8.80 6.63 -17.52
N LEU A 570 -8.88 6.82 -16.21
CA LEU A 570 -9.99 7.52 -15.57
C LEU A 570 -11.45 7.33 -16.05
N SER A 571 -11.94 6.14 -16.46
CA SER A 571 -13.25 6.03 -17.15
C SER A 571 -14.45 5.75 -16.24
N ASN A 572 -14.28 4.92 -15.21
CA ASN A 572 -15.31 4.70 -14.18
C ASN A 572 -14.64 4.35 -12.84
N HIS A 573 -15.18 4.89 -11.75
CA HIS A 573 -14.65 4.71 -10.39
C HIS A 573 -15.12 3.40 -9.74
N ASN A 574 -16.31 2.90 -10.12
CA ASN A 574 -16.74 1.56 -9.75
C ASN A 574 -17.77 1.02 -10.77
N ALA A 575 -17.36 0.02 -11.54
CA ALA A 575 -18.15 -0.65 -12.55
C ALA A 575 -18.85 -1.93 -12.06
N LEU A 576 -18.67 -2.36 -10.79
CA LEU A 576 -19.37 -3.53 -10.25
C LEU A 576 -20.89 -3.45 -10.46
N PRO A 577 -21.59 -2.32 -10.17
CA PRO A 577 -23.03 -2.24 -10.41
C PRO A 577 -23.40 -2.46 -11.89
N MET A 578 -22.63 -1.89 -12.83
CA MET A 578 -22.86 -2.10 -14.26
C MET A 578 -22.61 -3.57 -14.68
N MET A 579 -21.54 -4.17 -14.15
CA MET A 579 -21.21 -5.59 -14.36
C MET A 579 -22.33 -6.49 -13.85
N TRP A 580 -22.90 -6.19 -12.68
CA TRP A 580 -24.02 -6.95 -12.15
C TRP A 580 -25.28 -6.83 -12.99
N ILE A 581 -25.63 -5.63 -13.46
CA ILE A 581 -26.86 -5.40 -14.20
C ILE A 581 -26.77 -6.00 -15.62
N TRP A 582 -25.67 -5.79 -16.34
CA TRP A 582 -25.59 -6.07 -17.79
C TRP A 582 -24.52 -7.09 -18.20
N GLY A 583 -23.72 -7.61 -17.26
CA GLY A 583 -22.62 -8.53 -17.55
C GLY A 583 -21.66 -7.96 -18.60
N ALA A 584 -21.32 -8.77 -19.60
CA ALA A 584 -20.48 -8.33 -20.73
C ALA A 584 -21.10 -7.22 -21.60
N LYS A 585 -22.45 -7.06 -21.62
CA LYS A 585 -23.13 -5.98 -22.37
C LYS A 585 -22.83 -4.58 -21.79
N ALA A 586 -22.31 -4.51 -20.55
CA ALA A 586 -21.91 -3.25 -19.91
C ALA A 586 -20.68 -2.57 -20.55
N PHE A 587 -19.85 -3.28 -21.32
CA PHE A 587 -18.65 -2.70 -21.94
C PHE A 587 -19.02 -1.53 -22.88
N PRO A 588 -18.35 -0.35 -22.80
CA PRO A 588 -17.06 -0.06 -22.15
C PRO A 588 -17.14 0.46 -20.70
N PHE A 589 -18.21 0.14 -19.97
CA PHE A 589 -18.41 0.44 -18.54
C PHE A 589 -18.39 1.95 -18.20
N THR A 590 -18.75 2.81 -19.15
CA THR A 590 -18.83 4.27 -18.95
C THR A 590 -20.24 4.72 -18.57
N LYS A 591 -20.36 5.84 -17.84
CA LYS A 591 -21.65 6.43 -17.43
C LYS A 591 -22.52 6.87 -18.63
N ASP A 592 -21.91 7.22 -19.75
CA ASP A 592 -22.63 7.51 -21.00
C ASP A 592 -23.21 6.26 -21.65
N TRP A 593 -22.52 5.11 -21.53
CA TRP A 593 -23.04 3.83 -22.00
C TRP A 593 -24.13 3.30 -21.08
N GLU A 594 -23.96 3.42 -19.76
CA GLU A 594 -24.98 3.08 -18.75
C GLU A 594 -26.32 3.77 -19.02
N ARG A 595 -26.30 5.07 -19.37
CA ARG A 595 -27.52 5.81 -19.77
C ARG A 595 -28.20 5.19 -20.98
N LYS A 596 -27.46 4.86 -22.04
CA LYS A 596 -28.03 4.26 -23.26
C LYS A 596 -28.68 2.91 -22.99
N LEU A 597 -28.02 2.04 -22.22
CA LEU A 597 -28.58 0.75 -21.81
C LEU A 597 -29.91 0.94 -21.07
N TRP A 598 -30.01 1.96 -20.22
CA TRP A 598 -31.26 2.29 -19.52
C TRP A 598 -32.34 2.93 -20.40
N ASP A 599 -31.97 3.69 -21.43
CA ASP A 599 -32.91 4.28 -22.39
C ASP A 599 -33.45 3.23 -23.38
N GLU A 600 -32.71 2.15 -23.63
CA GLU A 600 -33.10 1.01 -24.47
C GLU A 600 -33.89 -0.08 -23.71
N SER A 601 -34.08 0.04 -22.39
CA SER A 601 -34.69 -0.98 -21.53
C SER A 601 -36.10 -0.64 -21.04
N ASP A 602 -36.98 -1.64 -20.96
CA ASP A 602 -38.29 -1.58 -20.29
C ASP A 602 -38.36 -2.57 -19.12
N TRP A 603 -39.39 -2.44 -18.27
CA TRP A 603 -39.67 -3.35 -17.17
C TRP A 603 -40.28 -4.66 -17.66
N ASN A 604 -39.43 -5.66 -17.88
CA ASN A 604 -39.78 -6.98 -18.39
C ASN A 604 -38.95 -8.11 -17.73
N ILE A 605 -39.18 -9.37 -18.11
CA ILE A 605 -38.52 -10.52 -17.49
C ILE A 605 -37.05 -10.67 -17.93
N GLU A 606 -36.70 -10.21 -19.14
CA GLU A 606 -35.32 -10.20 -19.63
C GLU A 606 -34.44 -9.29 -18.75
N LEU A 607 -34.89 -8.05 -18.52
CA LEU A 607 -34.22 -7.13 -17.58
C LEU A 607 -34.07 -7.75 -16.20
N LEU A 608 -35.09 -8.45 -15.70
CA LEU A 608 -35.07 -9.07 -14.37
C LEU A 608 -34.17 -10.30 -14.26
N ALA A 609 -34.09 -11.18 -15.28
CA ALA A 609 -33.56 -12.53 -15.11
C ALA A 609 -32.76 -13.14 -16.29
N ASP A 610 -32.57 -12.44 -17.43
CA ASP A 610 -31.81 -12.97 -18.60
C ASP A 610 -30.44 -13.57 -18.23
N HIS A 611 -29.67 -12.82 -17.44
CA HIS A 611 -28.32 -13.21 -17.00
C HIS A 611 -28.28 -14.10 -15.74
N ILE A 612 -29.42 -14.58 -15.25
CA ILE A 612 -29.50 -15.29 -13.96
C ILE A 612 -29.76 -16.78 -14.16
N ASP A 613 -30.49 -17.19 -15.21
CA ASP A 613 -30.64 -18.60 -15.54
C ASP A 613 -30.85 -18.80 -17.05
N PRO A 614 -30.06 -19.65 -17.73
CA PRO A 614 -30.12 -19.79 -19.19
C PRO A 614 -31.49 -20.28 -19.68
N ARG A 615 -32.29 -20.94 -18.83
CA ARG A 615 -33.65 -21.39 -19.18
C ARG A 615 -34.61 -20.23 -19.41
N ILE A 616 -34.36 -19.06 -18.81
CA ILE A 616 -35.22 -17.87 -18.99
C ILE A 616 -35.30 -17.51 -20.47
N GLN A 617 -34.18 -17.51 -21.17
CA GLN A 617 -34.13 -17.17 -22.59
C GLN A 617 -34.81 -18.24 -23.48
N GLU A 618 -34.75 -19.53 -23.10
CA GLU A 618 -35.54 -20.58 -23.76
C GLU A 618 -37.05 -20.37 -23.56
N TRP A 619 -37.47 -19.94 -22.38
CA TRP A 619 -38.88 -19.72 -22.04
C TRP A 619 -39.44 -18.45 -22.69
N ILE A 620 -38.64 -17.39 -22.80
CA ILE A 620 -38.95 -16.17 -23.57
C ILE A 620 -39.19 -16.54 -25.05
N ASN A 621 -38.24 -17.24 -25.67
CA ASN A 621 -38.34 -17.67 -27.07
C ASN A 621 -39.52 -18.62 -27.32
N GLY A 622 -39.90 -19.42 -26.32
CA GLY A 622 -41.09 -20.27 -26.36
C GLY A 622 -42.42 -19.57 -26.08
N ASN A 623 -42.42 -18.25 -25.84
CA ASN A 623 -43.58 -17.46 -25.38
C ASN A 623 -44.35 -18.12 -24.21
N LYS A 624 -43.61 -18.73 -23.28
CA LYS A 624 -44.20 -19.40 -22.11
C LYS A 624 -44.62 -18.38 -21.06
N VAL A 625 -45.51 -18.77 -20.15
CA VAL A 625 -45.72 -18.00 -18.91
C VAL A 625 -44.64 -18.42 -17.92
N ILE A 626 -43.85 -17.45 -17.47
CA ILE A 626 -42.72 -17.60 -16.55
C ILE A 626 -43.17 -17.08 -15.19
N CYS A 627 -42.93 -17.87 -14.14
CA CYS A 627 -43.11 -17.43 -12.76
C CYS A 627 -41.79 -17.50 -11.98
N LEU A 628 -41.27 -16.34 -11.58
CA LEU A 628 -40.20 -16.26 -10.59
C LEU A 628 -40.84 -16.12 -9.21
N TYR A 629 -40.40 -16.91 -8.24
CA TYR A 629 -40.97 -16.85 -6.89
C TYR A 629 -39.95 -17.11 -5.80
N GLY A 630 -40.23 -16.67 -4.58
CA GLY A 630 -39.29 -16.76 -3.48
C GLY A 630 -39.93 -16.66 -2.10
N GLY A 631 -39.09 -16.55 -1.07
CA GLY A 631 -39.48 -16.67 0.35
C GLY A 631 -38.81 -17.84 1.07
N ASP A 632 -38.96 -17.89 2.41
CA ASP A 632 -38.38 -18.90 3.30
C ASP A 632 -39.44 -19.76 4.05
N ASP A 633 -40.71 -19.67 3.65
CA ASP A 633 -41.80 -20.53 4.13
C ASP A 633 -42.13 -21.65 3.13
N ILE A 634 -41.72 -22.88 3.45
CA ILE A 634 -41.99 -24.06 2.63
C ILE A 634 -43.47 -24.46 2.57
N VAL A 635 -44.29 -24.11 3.57
CA VAL A 635 -45.73 -24.37 3.57
C VAL A 635 -46.41 -23.47 2.54
N TRP A 636 -46.08 -22.17 2.54
CA TRP A 636 -46.52 -21.24 1.51
C TRP A 636 -46.05 -21.67 0.11
N ILE A 637 -44.78 -22.08 -0.05
CA ILE A 637 -44.23 -22.53 -1.34
C ILE A 637 -45.01 -23.74 -1.91
N ARG A 638 -45.31 -24.75 -1.07
CA ARG A 638 -46.10 -25.93 -1.50
C ARG A 638 -47.50 -25.53 -1.95
N ASN A 639 -48.20 -24.71 -1.17
CA ASN A 639 -49.56 -24.28 -1.49
C ASN A 639 -49.57 -23.42 -2.76
N PHE A 640 -48.64 -22.47 -2.87
CA PHE A 640 -48.51 -21.57 -4.02
C PHE A 640 -48.18 -22.32 -5.32
N THR A 641 -47.18 -23.21 -5.31
CA THR A 641 -46.81 -23.97 -6.52
C THR A 641 -47.94 -24.92 -6.96
N ALA A 642 -48.68 -25.52 -6.02
CA ALA A 642 -49.86 -26.32 -6.33
C ALA A 642 -50.99 -25.47 -6.94
N ALA A 643 -51.33 -24.33 -6.32
CA ALA A 643 -52.39 -23.42 -6.76
C ALA A 643 -52.09 -22.79 -8.12
N ALA A 644 -50.88 -22.24 -8.32
CA ALA A 644 -50.47 -21.64 -9.59
C ALA A 644 -50.50 -22.66 -10.75
N ARG A 645 -50.02 -23.89 -10.51
CA ARG A 645 -50.12 -25.00 -11.49
C ARG A 645 -51.57 -25.44 -11.73
N ALA A 646 -52.46 -25.39 -10.74
CA ALA A 646 -53.89 -25.68 -10.92
C ALA A 646 -54.57 -24.60 -11.78
N ALA A 647 -54.34 -23.32 -11.45
CA ALA A 647 -54.83 -22.17 -12.20
C ALA A 647 -54.40 -22.24 -13.68
N ALA A 648 -53.09 -22.36 -13.95
CA ALA A 648 -52.57 -22.42 -15.33
C ALA A 648 -53.13 -23.61 -16.13
N ARG A 649 -53.22 -24.81 -15.52
CA ARG A 649 -53.82 -25.98 -16.18
C ARG A 649 -55.31 -25.81 -16.49
N SER A 650 -56.06 -25.08 -15.65
CA SER A 650 -57.50 -24.87 -15.86
C SER A 650 -57.83 -24.05 -17.11
N VAL A 651 -56.87 -23.24 -17.58
CA VAL A 651 -57.00 -22.36 -18.77
C VAL A 651 -56.01 -22.72 -19.90
N GLY A 652 -55.38 -23.89 -19.84
CA GLY A 652 -54.50 -24.39 -20.91
C GLY A 652 -53.15 -23.68 -21.04
N VAL A 653 -52.70 -22.97 -20.00
CA VAL A 653 -51.44 -22.20 -20.01
C VAL A 653 -50.24 -23.08 -19.64
N THR A 654 -49.15 -22.97 -20.41
CA THR A 654 -47.85 -23.58 -20.06
C THR A 654 -47.11 -22.66 -19.10
N LEU A 655 -47.08 -23.04 -17.82
CA LEU A 655 -46.44 -22.32 -16.73
C LEU A 655 -45.10 -22.97 -16.36
N GLU A 656 -44.00 -22.26 -16.58
CA GLU A 656 -42.69 -22.58 -16.01
C GLU A 656 -42.50 -21.81 -14.71
N MET A 657 -41.91 -22.44 -13.70
CA MET A 657 -41.70 -21.83 -12.38
C MET A 657 -40.24 -21.98 -11.96
N LEU A 658 -39.61 -20.90 -11.49
CA LEU A 658 -38.24 -20.88 -10.97
C LEU A 658 -38.23 -20.28 -9.56
N TYR A 659 -37.69 -21.04 -8.59
CA TYR A 659 -37.46 -20.54 -7.24
C TYR A 659 -36.16 -19.74 -7.17
N VAL A 660 -36.30 -18.47 -6.78
CA VAL A 660 -35.22 -17.47 -6.66
C VAL A 660 -34.81 -17.26 -5.19
N GLY A 661 -35.66 -17.63 -4.22
CA GLY A 661 -35.32 -17.56 -2.79
C GLY A 661 -35.53 -16.19 -2.15
N LYS A 662 -34.61 -15.79 -1.27
CA LYS A 662 -34.72 -14.63 -0.37
C LYS A 662 -33.32 -14.04 -0.12
N ARG A 663 -33.21 -12.73 0.08
CA ARG A 663 -31.92 -11.99 0.07
C ARG A 663 -30.92 -12.43 1.11
N ASN A 664 -31.39 -12.99 2.22
CA ASN A 664 -30.55 -13.58 3.25
C ASN A 664 -30.76 -15.11 3.21
N PRO A 665 -30.05 -15.85 2.32
CA PRO A 665 -30.24 -17.28 2.11
C PRO A 665 -29.66 -18.11 3.27
N ARG A 666 -30.32 -18.02 4.42
CA ARG A 666 -30.02 -18.85 5.60
C ARG A 666 -30.39 -20.31 5.32
N GLU A 667 -30.04 -21.17 6.27
CA GLU A 667 -30.45 -22.58 6.37
C GLU A 667 -31.91 -22.87 5.91
N LYS A 668 -32.86 -21.97 6.18
CA LYS A 668 -34.24 -22.12 5.67
C LYS A 668 -34.37 -22.11 4.14
N VAL A 669 -33.66 -21.24 3.42
CA VAL A 669 -33.69 -21.18 1.95
C VAL A 669 -33.05 -22.45 1.37
N ARG A 670 -31.99 -22.95 2.02
CA ARG A 670 -31.37 -24.25 1.72
C ARG A 670 -32.37 -25.41 1.90
N GLN A 671 -33.12 -25.43 3.00
CA GLN A 671 -34.18 -26.41 3.25
C GLN A 671 -35.35 -26.32 2.25
N CYS A 672 -35.76 -25.10 1.85
CA CYS A 672 -36.76 -24.89 0.81
C CYS A 672 -36.29 -25.47 -0.53
N HIS A 673 -35.03 -25.20 -0.91
CA HIS A 673 -34.41 -25.70 -2.15
C HIS A 673 -34.37 -27.24 -2.19
N GLU A 674 -33.94 -27.89 -1.10
CA GLU A 674 -34.02 -29.36 -0.98
C GLU A 674 -35.45 -29.89 -1.10
N ALA A 675 -36.43 -29.23 -0.48
CA ALA A 675 -37.83 -29.66 -0.51
C ALA A 675 -38.46 -29.50 -1.89
N ILE A 676 -38.22 -28.37 -2.57
CA ILE A 676 -38.63 -28.14 -3.96
C ILE A 676 -38.05 -29.20 -4.89
N THR A 677 -36.77 -29.55 -4.72
CA THR A 677 -36.11 -30.63 -5.48
C THR A 677 -36.79 -31.98 -5.24
N ARG A 678 -36.94 -32.36 -3.96
CA ARG A 678 -37.45 -33.67 -3.53
C ARG A 678 -38.90 -33.91 -3.93
N GLU A 679 -39.70 -32.84 -3.95
CA GLU A 679 -41.14 -32.88 -4.22
C GLU A 679 -41.48 -32.41 -5.65
N ASN A 680 -40.48 -32.06 -6.47
CA ASN A 680 -40.61 -31.57 -7.84
C ASN A 680 -41.59 -30.37 -8.00
N LEU A 681 -41.48 -29.41 -7.07
CA LEU A 681 -42.41 -28.28 -6.98
C LEU A 681 -42.19 -27.22 -8.07
N SER A 682 -40.96 -27.08 -8.57
CA SER A 682 -40.56 -26.13 -9.62
C SER A 682 -39.11 -26.38 -10.08
N HIS A 683 -38.63 -25.55 -11.01
CA HIS A 683 -37.20 -25.40 -11.25
C HIS A 683 -36.53 -24.59 -10.12
N ILE A 684 -35.24 -24.82 -9.93
CA ILE A 684 -34.36 -24.15 -8.97
C ILE A 684 -33.02 -23.86 -9.65
N PHE A 685 -32.25 -22.87 -9.16
CA PHE A 685 -30.82 -22.77 -9.50
C PHE A 685 -30.11 -24.07 -9.10
N ALA A 686 -29.10 -24.51 -9.86
CA ALA A 686 -28.38 -25.74 -9.52
C ALA A 686 -27.73 -25.64 -8.12
N PRO A 687 -27.44 -26.76 -7.42
CA PRO A 687 -26.84 -26.71 -6.08
C PRO A 687 -25.47 -26.01 -6.00
N GLU A 688 -24.76 -25.94 -7.14
CA GLU A 688 -23.49 -25.20 -7.31
C GLU A 688 -23.69 -23.68 -7.39
N TYR A 689 -24.95 -23.21 -7.47
CA TYR A 689 -25.34 -21.83 -7.79
C TYR A 689 -26.19 -21.18 -6.68
N TYR A 690 -25.92 -21.47 -5.40
CA TYR A 690 -26.54 -20.71 -4.29
C TYR A 690 -26.23 -19.21 -4.39
N ASP A 691 -25.05 -18.88 -4.90
CA ASP A 691 -24.55 -17.54 -5.20
C ASP A 691 -25.47 -16.76 -6.15
N TYR A 692 -26.28 -17.44 -6.97
CA TYR A 692 -27.25 -16.79 -7.86
C TYR A 692 -28.46 -16.23 -7.11
N VAL A 693 -28.79 -16.77 -5.93
CA VAL A 693 -29.77 -16.14 -5.03
C VAL A 693 -29.22 -14.79 -4.57
N TRP A 694 -27.98 -14.75 -4.09
CA TRP A 694 -27.31 -13.49 -3.74
C TRP A 694 -27.24 -12.53 -4.93
N TYR A 695 -26.83 -13.03 -6.10
CA TYR A 695 -26.68 -12.25 -7.32
C TYR A 695 -28.00 -11.60 -7.76
N PHE A 696 -29.13 -12.32 -7.76
CA PHE A 696 -30.44 -11.74 -8.08
C PHE A 696 -30.74 -10.49 -7.23
N TRP A 697 -30.53 -10.58 -5.92
CA TRP A 697 -30.85 -9.50 -4.99
C TRP A 697 -29.83 -8.35 -5.03
N GLU A 698 -28.53 -8.64 -5.20
CA GLU A 698 -27.50 -7.60 -5.30
C GLU A 698 -27.54 -6.90 -6.68
N ARG A 699 -27.95 -7.62 -7.74
CA ARG A 699 -28.26 -7.06 -9.05
C ARG A 699 -29.46 -6.11 -8.98
N LEU A 700 -30.56 -6.48 -8.32
CA LEU A 700 -31.70 -5.57 -8.06
C LEU A 700 -31.29 -4.33 -7.25
N ALA A 701 -30.50 -4.50 -6.19
CA ALA A 701 -29.98 -3.38 -5.40
C ALA A 701 -29.07 -2.46 -6.26
N SER A 702 -28.30 -3.04 -7.18
CA SER A 702 -27.46 -2.31 -8.13
C SER A 702 -28.28 -1.53 -9.14
N MET A 703 -29.35 -2.12 -9.70
CA MET A 703 -30.29 -1.41 -10.60
C MET A 703 -30.90 -0.18 -9.92
N TRP A 704 -31.38 -0.34 -8.69
CA TRP A 704 -31.95 0.75 -7.88
C TRP A 704 -30.95 1.89 -7.68
N ASN A 705 -29.72 1.56 -7.27
CA ASN A 705 -28.66 2.54 -7.05
C ASN A 705 -28.25 3.24 -8.36
N SER A 706 -28.17 2.52 -9.48
CA SER A 706 -27.84 3.05 -10.81
C SER A 706 -28.90 4.03 -11.34
N LYS A 707 -30.18 3.63 -11.39
CA LYS A 707 -31.30 4.49 -11.81
C LYS A 707 -31.38 5.79 -11.00
N LYS A 708 -31.16 5.69 -9.69
CA LYS A 708 -31.11 6.83 -8.77
C LYS A 708 -29.92 7.77 -9.02
N GLN A 709 -28.73 7.24 -9.35
CA GLN A 709 -27.58 8.07 -9.75
C GLN A 709 -27.82 8.81 -11.07
N ILE A 710 -28.68 8.28 -11.95
CA ILE A 710 -29.14 8.93 -13.19
C ILE A 710 -30.24 9.99 -12.90
N GLY A 711 -30.74 10.07 -11.66
CA GLY A 711 -31.73 11.06 -11.23
C GLY A 711 -33.19 10.64 -11.47
N ARG A 712 -33.46 9.35 -11.68
CA ARG A 712 -34.83 8.83 -11.76
C ARG A 712 -35.45 8.69 -10.36
N THR A 713 -36.77 8.82 -10.29
CA THR A 713 -37.60 8.71 -9.08
C THR A 713 -38.52 7.48 -9.18
N VAL A 714 -39.31 7.18 -8.14
CA VAL A 714 -40.29 6.08 -8.18
C VAL A 714 -41.55 6.49 -8.96
N GLU A 715 -41.83 7.78 -8.93
CA GLU A 715 -42.97 8.45 -9.53
C GLU A 715 -42.81 8.58 -11.05
N ASP A 716 -41.60 8.82 -11.54
CA ASP A 716 -41.30 9.11 -12.95
C ASP A 716 -40.79 7.90 -13.76
N ASP A 717 -40.52 6.75 -13.12
CA ASP A 717 -39.87 5.59 -13.77
C ASP A 717 -40.49 4.24 -13.34
N ARG A 718 -41.11 3.54 -14.31
CA ARG A 718 -41.76 2.23 -14.12
C ARG A 718 -40.78 1.15 -13.64
N ILE A 719 -39.52 1.18 -14.08
CA ILE A 719 -38.48 0.23 -13.68
C ILE A 719 -38.12 0.48 -12.22
N MET A 720 -37.95 1.74 -11.80
CA MET A 720 -37.71 2.09 -10.39
C MET A 720 -38.82 1.57 -9.48
N LYS A 721 -40.10 1.75 -9.86
CA LYS A 721 -41.23 1.23 -9.10
C LYS A 721 -41.18 -0.29 -8.96
N GLY A 722 -41.01 -1.03 -10.06
CA GLY A 722 -40.95 -2.49 -10.04
C GLY A 722 -39.76 -3.05 -9.23
N ILE A 723 -38.60 -2.40 -9.28
CA ILE A 723 -37.46 -2.76 -8.42
C ILE A 723 -37.79 -2.52 -6.95
N LEU A 724 -38.41 -1.39 -6.62
CA LEU A 724 -38.79 -1.06 -5.25
C LEU A 724 -39.77 -2.11 -4.69
N ASP A 725 -40.81 -2.45 -5.47
CA ASP A 725 -41.81 -3.45 -5.09
C ASP A 725 -41.14 -4.79 -4.75
N LEU A 726 -40.26 -5.30 -5.62
CA LEU A 726 -39.48 -6.52 -5.35
C LEU A 726 -38.58 -6.42 -4.10
N LEU A 727 -37.91 -5.28 -3.89
CA LEU A 727 -37.11 -5.05 -2.68
C LEU A 727 -37.96 -4.96 -1.40
N THR A 728 -39.24 -4.59 -1.48
CA THR A 728 -40.16 -4.73 -0.33
C THR A 728 -40.58 -6.18 -0.09
N PHE A 729 -40.73 -6.99 -1.13
CA PHE A 729 -41.18 -8.37 -1.02
C PHE A 729 -40.20 -9.29 -0.29
N ASP A 730 -38.90 -8.97 -0.27
CA ASP A 730 -37.91 -9.66 0.57
C ASP A 730 -38.24 -9.61 2.07
N SER A 731 -39.02 -8.61 2.52
CA SER A 731 -39.46 -8.52 3.91
C SER A 731 -40.65 -9.42 4.28
N SER A 732 -41.30 -10.03 3.29
CA SER A 732 -42.45 -10.93 3.47
C SER A 732 -42.13 -12.06 4.45
N GLU A 733 -42.99 -12.32 5.43
CA GLU A 733 -42.90 -13.50 6.30
C GLU A 733 -43.32 -14.80 5.60
N LYS A 734 -44.00 -14.69 4.44
CA LYS A 734 -44.42 -15.80 3.59
C LYS A 734 -43.45 -15.94 2.40
N GLY A 735 -43.96 -15.71 1.18
CA GLY A 735 -43.15 -15.60 -0.02
C GLY A 735 -43.53 -14.41 -0.89
N TRP A 736 -43.21 -14.51 -2.18
CA TRP A 736 -43.51 -13.53 -3.23
C TRP A 736 -43.49 -14.21 -4.59
N ALA A 737 -44.15 -13.60 -5.59
CA ALA A 737 -44.09 -14.08 -6.98
C ALA A 737 -44.15 -12.94 -8.00
N VAL A 738 -43.54 -13.19 -9.14
CA VAL A 738 -43.61 -12.42 -10.39
C VAL A 738 -44.11 -13.37 -11.48
N PHE A 739 -45.10 -12.95 -12.26
CA PHE A 739 -45.55 -13.65 -13.46
C PHE A 739 -45.26 -12.79 -14.68
N SER A 740 -44.73 -13.38 -15.75
CA SER A 740 -44.57 -12.73 -17.04
C SER A 740 -44.92 -13.67 -18.19
N ARG A 741 -45.33 -13.10 -19.32
CA ARG A 741 -45.61 -13.84 -20.56
C ARG A 741 -44.54 -13.53 -21.59
N GLY A 742 -43.69 -14.49 -21.92
CA GLY A 742 -42.52 -14.24 -22.75
C GLY A 742 -41.73 -13.06 -22.18
N ASN A 743 -41.51 -12.02 -22.99
CA ASN A 743 -40.91 -10.74 -22.57
C ASN A 743 -41.90 -9.56 -22.62
N TYR A 744 -43.20 -9.83 -22.49
CA TYR A 744 -44.29 -8.85 -22.67
C TYR A 744 -44.82 -8.33 -21.32
N GLU A 745 -46.03 -8.73 -20.92
CA GLU A 745 -46.63 -8.27 -19.68
C GLU A 745 -45.92 -8.90 -18.48
N ILE A 746 -45.87 -8.14 -17.38
CA ILE A 746 -45.31 -8.57 -16.11
C ILE A 746 -46.17 -8.04 -14.97
N THR A 747 -46.48 -8.93 -14.02
CA THR A 747 -47.19 -8.61 -12.78
C THR A 747 -46.53 -9.30 -11.60
N MET A 748 -46.75 -8.81 -10.40
CA MET A 748 -46.08 -9.31 -9.20
C MET A 748 -46.86 -9.00 -7.93
N GLY A 749 -46.52 -9.71 -6.85
CA GLY A 749 -47.06 -9.40 -5.54
C GLY A 749 -46.39 -10.16 -4.41
N ILE A 750 -46.62 -9.64 -3.21
CA ILE A 750 -46.27 -10.30 -1.95
C ILE A 750 -47.16 -11.54 -1.73
N GLY A 751 -46.63 -12.55 -1.05
CA GLY A 751 -47.27 -13.86 -0.91
C GLY A 751 -48.61 -13.87 -0.17
N GLU A 752 -48.89 -12.83 0.62
CA GLU A 752 -50.20 -12.61 1.25
C GLU A 752 -51.29 -12.22 0.25
N LYS A 753 -50.90 -11.57 -0.85
CA LYS A 753 -51.75 -11.09 -1.93
C LYS A 753 -51.87 -12.13 -3.04
N VAL A 754 -50.73 -12.72 -3.43
CA VAL A 754 -50.66 -13.67 -4.55
C VAL A 754 -51.37 -14.99 -4.24
N LEU A 755 -51.06 -15.64 -3.11
CA LEU A 755 -51.61 -16.98 -2.84
C LEU A 755 -53.14 -17.01 -2.83
N PRO A 756 -53.86 -16.12 -2.12
CA PRO A 756 -55.33 -16.11 -2.15
C PRO A 756 -55.93 -15.77 -3.52
N VAL A 757 -55.20 -15.10 -4.41
CA VAL A 757 -55.65 -14.80 -5.78
C VAL A 757 -55.50 -16.02 -6.69
N VAL A 758 -54.36 -16.75 -6.62
CA VAL A 758 -54.19 -17.98 -7.42
C VAL A 758 -54.95 -19.19 -6.85
N GLU A 759 -55.26 -19.24 -5.55
CA GLU A 759 -56.15 -20.25 -4.97
C GLU A 759 -57.60 -20.07 -5.46
N ARG A 760 -58.06 -18.83 -5.58
CA ARG A 760 -59.40 -18.48 -6.09
C ARG A 760 -59.47 -18.37 -7.61
N TYR A 761 -58.64 -19.13 -8.35
CA TYR A 761 -58.65 -19.12 -9.81
C TYR A 761 -60.01 -19.44 -10.44
N ALA A 762 -60.87 -20.22 -9.76
CA ALA A 762 -62.24 -20.47 -10.20
C ALA A 762 -63.11 -19.19 -10.30
N GLU A 763 -62.76 -18.10 -9.59
CA GLU A 763 -63.45 -16.81 -9.63
C GLU A 763 -63.07 -15.95 -10.85
N TRP A 764 -62.02 -16.29 -11.60
CA TRP A 764 -61.51 -15.46 -12.70
C TRP A 764 -61.00 -16.22 -13.93
N ALA A 765 -60.86 -17.56 -13.87
CA ALA A 765 -60.40 -18.38 -14.99
C ALA A 765 -61.25 -18.21 -16.26
N TYR A 766 -62.55 -17.89 -16.12
CA TYR A 766 -63.44 -17.61 -17.25
C TYR A 766 -63.08 -16.32 -18.01
N GLU A 767 -62.29 -15.41 -17.42
CA GLU A 767 -61.81 -14.19 -18.08
C GLU A 767 -60.59 -14.44 -18.97
N VAL A 768 -59.93 -15.60 -18.82
CA VAL A 768 -58.80 -16.03 -19.64
C VAL A 768 -59.29 -16.80 -20.86
N ASP A 769 -59.88 -16.09 -21.82
CA ASP A 769 -60.35 -16.66 -23.10
C ASP A 769 -59.22 -17.05 -24.07
N HIS A 770 -57.99 -16.57 -23.82
CA HIS A 770 -56.77 -16.93 -24.54
C HIS A 770 -55.58 -17.02 -23.56
N PRO A 771 -54.62 -17.95 -23.74
CA PRO A 771 -53.46 -18.07 -22.86
C PRO A 771 -52.69 -16.77 -22.64
N ASP A 772 -52.65 -15.89 -23.64
CA ASP A 772 -51.97 -14.59 -23.52
C ASP A 772 -52.60 -13.65 -22.48
N LYS A 773 -53.90 -13.80 -22.17
CA LYS A 773 -54.60 -12.99 -21.16
C LYS A 773 -54.34 -13.43 -19.73
N PHE A 774 -53.66 -14.56 -19.49
CA PHE A 774 -53.42 -15.08 -18.14
C PHE A 774 -52.74 -14.05 -17.24
N VAL A 775 -51.64 -13.45 -17.70
CA VAL A 775 -50.88 -12.46 -16.93
C VAL A 775 -51.68 -11.15 -16.71
N PRO A 776 -52.32 -10.54 -17.74
CA PRO A 776 -53.24 -9.42 -17.55
C PRO A 776 -54.42 -9.67 -16.58
N VAL A 777 -55.02 -10.86 -16.59
CA VAL A 777 -56.13 -11.19 -15.67
C VAL A 777 -55.60 -11.37 -14.25
N VAL A 778 -54.48 -12.06 -14.06
CA VAL A 778 -53.82 -12.16 -12.75
C VAL A 778 -53.46 -10.77 -12.22
N ASP A 779 -52.93 -9.87 -13.06
CA ASP A 779 -52.61 -8.48 -12.69
C ASP A 779 -53.84 -7.69 -12.22
N LYS A 780 -54.96 -7.80 -12.94
CA LYS A 780 -56.25 -7.20 -12.56
C LYS A 780 -56.73 -7.70 -11.19
N HIS A 781 -56.65 -9.01 -10.95
CA HIS A 781 -57.12 -9.61 -9.69
C HIS A 781 -56.18 -9.37 -8.51
N LEU A 782 -54.86 -9.30 -8.75
CA LEU A 782 -53.90 -8.82 -7.76
C LEU A 782 -54.20 -7.35 -7.43
N SER A 783 -54.28 -6.47 -8.42
CA SER A 783 -54.55 -5.03 -8.24
C SER A 783 -55.88 -4.75 -7.52
N GLY A 784 -56.89 -5.61 -7.68
CA GLY A 784 -58.14 -5.52 -6.94
C GLY A 784 -58.09 -6.06 -5.50
N PHE A 785 -57.17 -6.97 -5.18
CA PHE A 785 -57.14 -7.65 -3.88
C PHE A 785 -56.34 -6.87 -2.83
N HIS A 786 -57.05 -6.34 -1.84
CA HIS A 786 -56.51 -5.59 -0.72
C HIS A 786 -56.78 -6.36 0.59
N PRO A 787 -55.76 -6.85 1.32
CA PRO A 787 -55.95 -7.48 2.62
C PRO A 787 -56.34 -6.44 3.69
N ASP A 788 -57.17 -6.86 4.66
CA ASP A 788 -57.71 -5.98 5.72
C ASP A 788 -56.61 -5.25 6.52
N HIS A 789 -55.46 -5.90 6.67
CA HIS A 789 -54.25 -5.35 7.26
C HIS A 789 -53.05 -5.67 6.35
N HIS A 790 -52.20 -4.67 6.10
CA HIS A 790 -50.91 -4.85 5.44
C HIS A 790 -49.83 -4.06 6.19
N CYS A 791 -48.64 -4.64 6.31
CA CYS A 791 -47.47 -3.99 6.90
C CYS A 791 -46.24 -4.29 6.03
N HIS A 792 -45.96 -3.42 5.06
CA HIS A 792 -44.80 -3.55 4.19
C HIS A 792 -43.57 -2.96 4.87
N ARG A 793 -42.44 -3.67 4.81
CA ARG A 793 -41.20 -3.26 5.47
C ARG A 793 -40.05 -3.19 4.48
N LEU A 794 -39.83 -2.02 3.89
CA LEU A 794 -38.67 -1.81 3.03
C LEU A 794 -37.36 -1.87 3.85
N ILE A 795 -36.48 -2.82 3.55
CA ILE A 795 -35.13 -2.90 4.14
C ILE A 795 -34.10 -2.48 3.09
N LEU A 796 -33.88 -1.17 2.99
CA LEU A 796 -32.78 -0.65 2.17
C LEU A 796 -31.44 -1.00 2.82
N PRO A 797 -30.46 -1.54 2.07
CA PRO A 797 -29.11 -1.69 2.58
C PRO A 797 -28.50 -0.31 2.86
N GLY A 798 -27.80 -0.14 3.99
CA GLY A 798 -27.13 1.12 4.35
C GLY A 798 -26.05 1.58 3.35
N GLN A 799 -25.75 0.76 2.35
CA GLN A 799 -24.81 0.98 1.26
C GLN A 799 -25.34 1.90 0.14
N ALA A 800 -26.63 2.20 0.09
CA ALA A 800 -27.29 2.91 -1.01
C ALA A 800 -26.92 4.41 -1.16
N GLY A 801 -25.84 4.86 -0.49
CA GLY A 801 -25.26 6.22 -0.46
C GLY A 801 -26.14 7.30 0.20
N TYR A 802 -27.45 7.13 0.15
CA TYR A 802 -28.47 8.06 0.60
C TYR A 802 -29.75 7.27 0.89
N ILE A 803 -30.21 7.24 2.14
CA ILE A 803 -31.51 6.64 2.47
C ILE A 803 -32.56 7.74 2.29
N PRO A 804 -33.58 7.58 1.41
CA PRO A 804 -34.63 8.59 1.25
C PRO A 804 -35.23 8.95 2.61
N GLU A 805 -35.42 10.25 2.87
CA GLU A 805 -36.09 10.71 4.10
C GLU A 805 -37.57 10.32 4.13
N THR A 806 -38.18 10.17 2.94
CA THR A 806 -39.58 9.81 2.76
C THR A 806 -39.69 8.73 1.69
N VAL A 807 -40.43 7.66 1.98
CA VAL A 807 -40.86 6.65 1.01
C VAL A 807 -42.37 6.49 1.15
N VAL A 808 -43.08 6.39 0.03
CA VAL A 808 -44.52 6.14 0.00
C VAL A 808 -44.76 4.66 -0.25
N CYS A 809 -45.66 4.05 0.52
CA CYS A 809 -46.09 2.67 0.32
C CYS A 809 -46.78 2.55 -1.05
N THR A 810 -46.22 1.76 -1.95
CA THR A 810 -46.70 1.59 -3.34
C THR A 810 -48.10 0.97 -3.42
N GLU A 811 -48.53 0.26 -2.38
CA GLU A 811 -49.83 -0.40 -2.26
C GLU A 811 -50.94 0.51 -1.69
N CYS A 812 -50.63 1.46 -0.81
CA CYS A 812 -51.67 2.26 -0.11
C CYS A 812 -51.47 3.78 -0.15
N GLY A 813 -50.41 4.29 -0.79
CA GLY A 813 -50.13 5.72 -0.93
C GLY A 813 -49.78 6.46 0.37
N LYS A 814 -49.61 5.75 1.50
CA LYS A 814 -49.23 6.36 2.80
C LYS A 814 -47.72 6.48 2.92
N MET A 815 -47.26 7.53 3.60
CA MET A 815 -45.86 7.65 4.03
C MET A 815 -45.47 6.45 4.90
N MET A 816 -44.29 5.88 4.64
CA MET A 816 -43.69 4.83 5.47
C MET A 816 -42.81 5.43 6.55
N ASP A 817 -42.91 4.89 7.77
CA ASP A 817 -42.06 5.31 8.89
C ASP A 817 -40.60 4.86 8.70
N LYS A 818 -39.67 5.78 8.89
CA LYS A 818 -38.22 5.55 8.74
C LYS A 818 -37.62 5.09 10.07
N PHE A 819 -37.13 3.85 10.12
CA PHE A 819 -36.40 3.28 11.26
C PHE A 819 -34.96 2.94 10.89
N VAL A 820 -34.01 3.24 11.80
CA VAL A 820 -32.63 2.73 11.73
C VAL A 820 -32.57 1.43 12.53
N MET A 821 -32.15 0.33 11.90
CA MET A 821 -31.99 -0.97 12.55
C MET A 821 -30.53 -1.43 12.49
N TYR A 822 -29.97 -1.71 13.66
CA TYR A 822 -28.75 -2.49 13.80
C TYR A 822 -29.12 -3.98 13.90
N ARG A 823 -28.48 -4.84 13.10
CA ARG A 823 -28.71 -6.28 13.12
C ARG A 823 -27.36 -6.99 13.23
N CYS A 824 -27.09 -7.57 14.39
CA CYS A 824 -26.01 -8.55 14.54
C CYS A 824 -26.51 -9.88 13.97
N CYS A 825 -25.69 -10.52 13.13
CA CYS A 825 -25.86 -11.91 12.74
C CYS A 825 -24.60 -12.63 13.21
N THR A 826 -24.77 -13.77 13.88
CA THR A 826 -23.72 -14.77 14.01
C THR A 826 -23.85 -15.68 12.79
N ASP A 827 -22.74 -15.88 12.09
CA ASP A 827 -22.64 -16.77 10.92
C ASP A 827 -22.89 -18.25 11.31
#